data_AF-A0A2A4V197-F1
#
_entry.id   AF-A0A2A4V197-F1
#
_cell.length_a   1.000
_cell.length_b   1.000
_cell.length_c   1.000
_cell.angle_alpha   90.00
_cell.angle_beta   90.00
_cell.angle_gamma   90.00
#
_symmetry.space_group_name_H-M   'P 1'
#
loop_
_entity.id
_entity.type
_entity.pdbx_description
1 polymer ?
#
loop_
_entity_poly.entity_id
_entity_poly.type
_entity_poly.pdbx_seq_one_letter_code
_entity_poly.pdbx_strand_id
1 'polypeptide(L)'
;MTKKSYEVQQSEQIANDIEGYLHEQEHKSFLRFITCGSVDDGKSTLIGRLLYDSKLIFEDQLADLESDSKKIGTQGGDLDFALLVDGLAAEREQGITIDVAYRFFATDKRKFIVADTPGHEQYTRNMATGASSADVAVILIDARKGVLTQTRRHSYIVNLLGIRHVIVAINKMDLVDYSGKVFDDIEQEYSEFATSLNFESITFVPLSALKGDNIMDASTRMDWYAGPTLMTVLETIEVSRQSAENPFRLPVQWVNRPNLDFRGFSGTIASGTVKPGDSVIALPSGKTSRVKSIVTYDGEWDQAVADQAVTLTLEDEIDVSRGDVLAEIDQRPASTDQFQAHIIWMHDQPLLPGRPYLIKTTNKTVAGEVTELKYKVNINSLEHEAGKTLELNEVGVCNLSLDEAIVFDSYDDNPVLGAFIMIDKITNVTVAAGMIDFGLRRATNVHWQAVDVHKDARASQKRQKPVVLWFTGLSASGKSTIANLVEKKLHVRGKHTYLLDGDNVRHGLNKDLGFVDADRVENIRRVGEVSKLMIDAGLIVLTAFISPFCAERRMVRDMMEEGEFIEVFVDTPIEICEQRDPKGLYKKARSGEIKNFTGFDSPYEPPERADIHLHTGNMTAEEAADAVIARIEEQYLSSQL
;
A
#
# COMPACT_ATOMS: atom_id res chain seq x y z
N MET A 1 -36.97 34.20 -19.89
CA MET A 1 -36.26 35.44 -19.51
C MET A 1 -34.97 35.49 -20.30
N THR A 2 -34.74 36.56 -21.06
CA THR A 2 -33.66 36.63 -22.06
C THR A 2 -32.29 36.92 -21.45
N LYS A 3 -31.23 36.33 -22.02
CA LYS A 3 -29.78 36.50 -21.75
C LYS A 3 -29.31 37.81 -21.12
N LYS A 4 -29.89 38.95 -21.54
CA LYS A 4 -29.58 40.30 -21.03
C LYS A 4 -30.10 40.60 -19.61
N SER A 5 -31.16 39.97 -19.14
CA SER A 5 -31.72 40.23 -17.80
C SER A 5 -30.95 39.52 -16.69
N TYR A 6 -30.25 38.43 -17.00
CA TYR A 6 -29.44 37.67 -16.05
C TYR A 6 -28.07 38.31 -15.79
N GLU A 7 -27.39 38.79 -16.85
CA GLU A 7 -26.11 39.52 -16.71
C GLU A 7 -26.26 40.82 -15.92
N VAL A 8 -27.40 41.51 -16.05
CA VAL A 8 -27.71 42.74 -15.31
C VAL A 8 -28.02 42.45 -13.83
N GLN A 9 -28.68 41.33 -13.51
CA GLN A 9 -28.95 40.95 -12.11
C GLN A 9 -27.70 40.50 -11.34
N GLN A 10 -26.80 39.72 -11.98
CA GLN A 10 -25.53 39.32 -11.35
C GLN A 10 -24.61 40.53 -11.13
N SER A 11 -24.56 41.46 -12.08
CA SER A 11 -23.74 42.68 -11.94
C SER A 11 -24.31 43.68 -10.91
N GLU A 12 -25.63 43.74 -10.72
CA GLU A 12 -26.24 44.55 -9.66
C GLU A 12 -26.06 43.94 -8.25
N GLN A 13 -26.03 42.61 -8.10
CA GLN A 13 -25.72 41.96 -6.82
C GLN A 13 -24.23 42.08 -6.46
N ILE A 14 -23.33 41.88 -7.41
CA ILE A 14 -21.88 42.06 -7.22
C ILE A 14 -21.56 43.52 -6.86
N ALA A 15 -22.27 44.51 -7.42
CA ALA A 15 -22.04 45.91 -7.12
C ALA A 15 -22.48 46.35 -5.72
N ASN A 16 -23.42 45.63 -5.09
CA ASN A 16 -24.02 46.03 -3.81
C ASN A 16 -23.45 45.29 -2.59
N ASP A 17 -22.77 44.14 -2.75
CA ASP A 17 -22.17 43.39 -1.65
C ASP A 17 -20.93 42.57 -2.09
N ILE A 18 -19.85 43.27 -2.42
CA ILE A 18 -18.57 42.66 -2.83
C ILE A 18 -17.95 41.84 -1.69
N GLU A 19 -18.07 42.31 -0.44
CA GLU A 19 -17.53 41.59 0.73
C GLU A 19 -18.32 40.32 1.03
N GLY A 20 -19.66 40.35 1.00
CA GLY A 20 -20.50 39.16 1.13
C GLY A 20 -20.26 38.15 0.01
N TYR A 21 -20.11 38.62 -1.23
CA TYR A 21 -19.78 37.76 -2.37
C TYR A 21 -18.37 37.13 -2.25
N LEU A 22 -17.37 37.90 -1.81
CA LEU A 22 -16.01 37.39 -1.58
C LEU A 22 -15.99 36.39 -0.41
N HIS A 23 -16.72 36.66 0.67
CA HIS A 23 -16.85 35.76 1.82
C HIS A 23 -17.58 34.45 1.43
N GLU A 24 -18.67 34.53 0.67
CA GLU A 24 -19.34 33.34 0.11
C GLU A 24 -18.43 32.55 -0.84
N GLN A 25 -17.59 33.23 -1.63
CA GLN A 25 -16.60 32.59 -2.51
C GLN A 25 -15.44 31.94 -1.73
N GLU A 26 -15.00 32.54 -0.62
CA GLU A 26 -13.96 32.01 0.26
C GLU A 26 -14.43 30.76 1.00
N HIS A 27 -15.69 30.72 1.44
CA HIS A 27 -16.26 29.62 2.24
C HIS A 27 -16.98 28.53 1.44
N LYS A 28 -16.93 28.52 0.10
CA LYS A 28 -17.53 27.42 -0.70
C LYS A 28 -16.98 26.06 -0.27
N SER A 29 -17.87 25.10 -0.07
CA SER A 29 -17.47 23.72 0.23
C SER A 29 -16.69 23.12 -0.94
N PHE A 30 -15.76 22.22 -0.62
CA PHE A 30 -15.00 21.47 -1.60
C PHE A 30 -15.61 20.07 -1.78
N LEU A 31 -15.54 19.55 -3.00
CA LEU A 31 -15.77 18.14 -3.30
C LEU A 31 -14.60 17.59 -4.10
N ARG A 32 -14.04 16.47 -3.65
CA ARG A 32 -13.09 15.70 -4.44
C ARG A 32 -13.83 14.50 -5.01
N PHE A 33 -13.77 14.30 -6.32
CA PHE A 33 -14.33 13.09 -6.92
C PHE A 33 -13.41 12.50 -7.97
N ILE A 34 -13.57 11.20 -8.19
CA ILE A 34 -12.88 10.44 -9.24
C ILE A 34 -13.86 10.02 -10.31
N THR A 35 -13.37 9.87 -11.54
CA THR A 35 -14.11 9.20 -12.61
C THR A 35 -13.51 7.83 -12.88
N CYS A 36 -14.35 6.80 -12.85
CA CYS A 36 -13.98 5.41 -13.08
C CYS A 36 -14.86 4.82 -14.18
N GLY A 37 -14.39 3.77 -14.86
CA GLY A 37 -15.14 3.17 -15.97
C GLY A 37 -14.22 2.43 -16.92
N SER A 38 -14.78 1.60 -17.79
CA SER A 38 -14.04 0.82 -18.79
C SER A 38 -13.33 1.72 -19.81
N VAL A 39 -12.46 1.10 -20.61
CA VAL A 39 -11.91 1.74 -21.81
C VAL A 39 -13.08 2.06 -22.77
N ASP A 40 -13.04 3.26 -23.33
CA ASP A 40 -14.08 3.86 -24.18
C ASP A 40 -15.39 4.25 -23.50
N ASP A 41 -15.59 4.12 -22.19
CA ASP A 41 -16.86 4.54 -21.55
C ASP A 41 -17.07 6.07 -21.56
N GLY A 42 -16.08 6.84 -22.04
CA GLY A 42 -16.18 8.28 -22.27
C GLY A 42 -15.80 9.15 -21.06
N LYS A 43 -14.88 8.68 -20.20
CA LYS A 43 -14.38 9.41 -19.02
C LYS A 43 -13.78 10.77 -19.40
N SER A 44 -12.77 10.77 -20.26
CA SER A 44 -12.09 12.00 -20.71
C SER A 44 -13.06 12.94 -21.44
N THR A 45 -13.99 12.40 -22.23
CA THR A 45 -15.05 13.19 -22.88
C THR A 45 -15.96 13.87 -21.85
N LEU A 46 -16.37 13.16 -20.79
CA LEU A 46 -17.20 13.71 -19.73
C LEU A 46 -16.48 14.82 -18.96
N ILE A 47 -15.22 14.59 -18.57
CA ILE A 47 -14.41 15.61 -17.88
C ILE A 47 -14.20 16.83 -18.78
N GLY A 48 -13.79 16.62 -20.04
CA GLY A 48 -13.59 17.70 -20.99
C GLY A 48 -14.87 18.50 -21.21
N ARG A 49 -16.03 17.83 -21.24
CA ARG A 49 -17.33 18.49 -21.35
C ARG A 49 -17.70 19.29 -20.10
N LEU A 50 -17.45 18.76 -18.90
CA LEU A 50 -17.65 19.50 -17.64
C LEU A 50 -16.78 20.77 -17.57
N LEU A 51 -15.53 20.68 -18.02
CA LEU A 51 -14.62 21.84 -18.08
C LEU A 51 -15.09 22.89 -19.10
N TYR A 52 -15.59 22.44 -20.24
CA TYR A 52 -16.16 23.31 -21.27
C TYR A 52 -17.43 24.01 -20.78
N ASP A 53 -18.39 23.25 -20.24
CA ASP A 53 -19.69 23.77 -19.81
C ASP A 53 -19.58 24.66 -18.55
N SER A 54 -18.56 24.45 -17.71
CA SER A 54 -18.24 25.33 -16.56
C SER A 54 -17.58 26.67 -16.94
N LYS A 55 -17.40 26.94 -18.24
CA LYS A 55 -16.86 28.20 -18.80
C LYS A 55 -15.45 28.57 -18.31
N LEU A 56 -14.65 27.58 -17.90
CA LEU A 56 -13.27 27.79 -17.44
C LEU A 56 -12.23 27.71 -18.57
N ILE A 57 -12.66 27.37 -19.79
CA ILE A 57 -11.80 27.32 -20.96
C ILE A 57 -11.80 28.72 -21.60
N PHE A 58 -10.64 29.36 -21.63
CA PHE A 58 -10.42 30.63 -22.31
C PHE A 58 -10.59 30.47 -23.84
N GLU A 59 -10.99 31.54 -24.54
CA GLU A 59 -11.33 31.49 -25.98
C GLU A 59 -10.16 30.99 -26.87
N ASP A 60 -8.92 31.19 -26.45
CA ASP A 60 -7.70 30.72 -27.11
C ASP A 60 -7.54 29.20 -27.01
N GLN A 61 -7.76 28.60 -25.84
CA GLN A 61 -7.74 27.13 -25.67
C GLN A 61 -8.85 26.43 -26.45
N LEU A 62 -9.98 27.10 -26.64
CA LEU A 62 -11.11 26.60 -27.40
C LEU A 62 -10.80 26.59 -28.92
N ALA A 63 -10.09 27.61 -29.41
CA ALA A 63 -9.61 27.67 -30.79
C ALA A 63 -8.53 26.61 -31.09
N ASP A 64 -7.63 26.35 -30.14
CA ASP A 64 -6.64 25.28 -30.23
C ASP A 64 -7.32 23.91 -30.26
N LEU A 65 -8.33 23.68 -29.41
CA LEU A 65 -9.13 22.46 -29.41
C LEU A 65 -9.86 22.24 -30.74
N GLU A 66 -10.44 23.29 -31.34
CA GLU A 66 -11.07 23.21 -32.66
C GLU A 66 -10.06 22.87 -33.77
N SER A 67 -8.85 23.44 -33.72
CA SER A 67 -7.75 23.12 -34.64
C SER A 67 -7.37 21.64 -34.51
N ASP A 68 -7.17 21.16 -33.29
CA ASP A 68 -6.62 19.84 -33.03
C ASP A 68 -7.67 18.75 -33.24
N SER A 69 -8.94 19.02 -32.92
CA SER A 69 -10.08 18.16 -33.28
C SER A 69 -10.17 17.93 -34.79
N LYS A 70 -9.86 18.94 -35.62
CA LYS A 70 -9.86 18.81 -37.08
C LYS A 70 -8.64 18.07 -37.63
N LYS A 71 -7.48 18.16 -36.95
CA LYS A 71 -6.22 17.54 -37.40
C LYS A 71 -6.08 16.09 -36.97
N ILE A 72 -6.49 15.77 -35.74
CA ILE A 72 -6.15 14.53 -35.03
C ILE A 72 -7.37 13.94 -34.29
N GLY A 73 -8.52 14.62 -34.29
CA GLY A 73 -9.70 14.18 -33.54
C GLY A 73 -10.36 12.92 -34.09
N THR A 74 -11.01 12.19 -33.20
CA THR A 74 -11.71 10.92 -33.51
C THR A 74 -13.19 11.13 -33.88
N GLN A 75 -13.73 12.32 -33.64
CA GLN A 75 -15.15 12.65 -33.77
C GLN A 75 -15.55 13.24 -35.15
N GLY A 76 -14.78 12.94 -36.21
CA GLY A 76 -15.20 13.22 -37.58
C GLY A 76 -15.43 14.71 -37.93
N GLY A 77 -14.78 15.63 -37.22
CA GLY A 77 -14.86 17.08 -37.44
C GLY A 77 -15.62 17.87 -36.37
N ASP A 78 -16.35 17.18 -35.48
CA ASP A 78 -16.90 17.78 -34.26
C ASP A 78 -15.81 17.97 -33.19
N LEU A 79 -16.09 18.80 -32.18
CA LEU A 79 -15.18 19.04 -31.05
C LEU A 79 -14.90 17.74 -30.27
N ASP A 80 -13.63 17.36 -30.16
CA ASP A 80 -13.18 16.19 -29.42
C ASP A 80 -12.71 16.60 -28.02
N PHE A 81 -13.65 16.61 -27.06
CA PHE A 81 -13.39 17.05 -25.69
C PHE A 81 -12.36 16.22 -24.93
N ALA A 82 -12.05 14.99 -25.37
CA ALA A 82 -11.03 14.16 -24.73
C ALA A 82 -9.63 14.80 -24.82
N LEU A 83 -9.37 15.56 -25.90
CA LEU A 83 -8.08 16.23 -26.15
C LEU A 83 -7.73 17.33 -25.12
N LEU A 84 -8.71 17.82 -24.36
CA LEU A 84 -8.47 18.78 -23.26
C LEU A 84 -7.81 18.12 -22.04
N VAL A 85 -8.05 16.81 -21.88
CA VAL A 85 -7.70 16.07 -20.67
C VAL A 85 -6.41 15.30 -20.88
N ASP A 86 -6.22 14.69 -22.06
CA ASP A 86 -5.07 13.85 -22.41
C ASP A 86 -3.78 14.69 -22.59
N GLY A 87 -2.94 14.69 -21.56
CA GLY A 87 -1.78 15.58 -21.43
C GLY A 87 -0.49 14.99 -21.99
N LEU A 88 -0.34 13.66 -21.99
CA LEU A 88 0.87 12.98 -22.44
C LEU A 88 0.79 12.59 -23.92
N ALA A 89 1.92 12.69 -24.64
CA ALA A 89 1.99 12.25 -26.04
C ALA A 89 1.62 10.76 -26.21
N ALA A 90 1.99 9.93 -25.23
CA ALA A 90 1.64 8.51 -25.20
C ALA A 90 0.14 8.26 -24.95
N GLU A 91 -0.53 9.10 -24.15
CA GLU A 91 -1.99 9.04 -23.96
C GLU A 91 -2.70 9.36 -25.28
N ARG A 92 -2.23 10.39 -26.00
CA ARG A 92 -2.79 10.83 -27.28
C ARG A 92 -2.61 9.81 -28.41
N GLU A 93 -1.48 9.09 -28.44
CA GLU A 93 -1.24 8.03 -29.44
C GLU A 93 -2.08 6.78 -29.21
N GLN A 94 -2.43 6.49 -27.94
CA GLN A 94 -3.15 5.27 -27.56
C GLN A 94 -4.63 5.48 -27.24
N GLY A 95 -5.09 6.73 -27.07
CA GLY A 95 -6.47 7.06 -26.73
C GLY A 95 -6.90 6.60 -25.34
N ILE A 96 -5.95 6.50 -24.39
CA ILE A 96 -6.19 6.06 -23.01
C ILE A 96 -5.54 7.02 -22.00
N THR A 97 -6.17 7.24 -20.85
CA THR A 97 -5.57 7.93 -19.69
C THR A 97 -4.52 7.01 -19.04
N ILE A 98 -3.30 7.50 -18.83
CA ILE A 98 -2.16 6.72 -18.28
C ILE A 98 -1.85 7.16 -16.85
N ASP A 99 -1.89 8.45 -16.52
CA ASP A 99 -1.58 8.99 -15.18
C ASP A 99 -2.78 9.72 -14.55
N VAL A 100 -2.76 9.93 -13.23
CA VAL A 100 -3.83 10.67 -12.55
C VAL A 100 -3.68 12.17 -12.81
N ALA A 101 -4.61 12.75 -13.57
CA ALA A 101 -4.65 14.20 -13.78
C ALA A 101 -5.66 14.86 -12.83
N TYR A 102 -5.20 15.81 -12.02
CA TYR A 102 -6.09 16.62 -11.18
C TYR A 102 -6.55 17.88 -11.91
N ARG A 103 -7.86 18.09 -11.97
CA ARG A 103 -8.48 19.28 -12.57
C ARG A 103 -9.34 20.00 -11.54
N PHE A 104 -9.38 21.32 -11.64
CA PHE A 104 -10.09 22.18 -10.71
C PHE A 104 -11.15 22.96 -11.47
N PHE A 105 -12.38 22.92 -10.98
CA PHE A 105 -13.43 23.80 -11.45
C PHE A 105 -14.33 24.22 -10.29
N ALA A 106 -15.18 25.22 -10.52
CA ALA A 106 -16.12 25.70 -9.52
C ALA A 106 -17.44 26.06 -10.17
N THR A 107 -18.51 25.91 -9.40
CA THR A 107 -19.82 26.50 -9.72
C THR A 107 -20.13 27.63 -8.74
N ASP A 108 -21.30 28.22 -8.88
CA ASP A 108 -21.79 29.22 -7.94
C ASP A 108 -21.95 28.65 -6.52
N LYS A 109 -22.16 27.32 -6.37
CA LYS A 109 -22.39 26.68 -5.06
C LYS A 109 -21.16 25.99 -4.47
N ARG A 110 -20.29 25.40 -5.29
CA ARG A 110 -19.27 24.46 -4.79
C ARG A 110 -17.98 24.47 -5.61
N LYS A 111 -16.85 24.17 -4.98
CA LYS A 111 -15.54 23.98 -5.64
C LYS A 111 -15.29 22.48 -5.82
N PHE A 112 -14.77 22.09 -6.97
CA PHE A 112 -14.57 20.70 -7.37
C PHE A 112 -13.12 20.41 -7.71
N ILE A 113 -12.66 19.25 -7.27
CA ILE A 113 -11.38 18.66 -7.65
C ILE A 113 -11.69 17.30 -8.28
N VAL A 114 -11.34 17.13 -9.55
CA VAL A 114 -11.52 15.87 -10.29
C VAL A 114 -10.19 15.21 -10.48
N ALA A 115 -10.10 13.94 -10.09
CA ALA A 115 -9.02 13.06 -10.49
C ALA A 115 -9.48 12.20 -11.66
N ASP A 116 -8.89 12.43 -12.84
CA ASP A 116 -9.06 11.52 -13.97
C ASP A 116 -8.21 10.28 -13.71
N THR A 117 -8.85 9.11 -13.59
CA THR A 117 -8.14 7.86 -13.31
C THR A 117 -8.16 6.95 -14.53
N PRO A 118 -7.03 6.29 -14.86
CA PRO A 118 -6.97 5.31 -15.94
C PRO A 118 -8.02 4.20 -15.79
N GLY A 119 -8.69 3.86 -16.89
CA GLY A 119 -9.71 2.79 -16.89
C GLY A 119 -9.20 1.38 -17.19
N HIS A 120 -7.90 1.23 -17.47
CA HIS A 120 -7.32 -0.04 -17.93
C HIS A 120 -6.77 -0.87 -16.76
N GLU A 121 -6.88 -2.20 -16.88
CA GLU A 121 -6.63 -3.16 -15.79
C GLU A 121 -5.21 -3.10 -15.19
N GLN A 122 -4.24 -2.55 -15.92
CA GLN A 122 -2.85 -2.41 -15.48
C GLN A 122 -2.64 -1.22 -14.52
N TYR A 123 -3.62 -0.31 -14.38
CA TYR A 123 -3.45 0.98 -13.70
C TYR A 123 -4.24 1.11 -12.40
N THR A 124 -4.61 -0.01 -11.74
CA THR A 124 -5.23 0.00 -10.41
C THR A 124 -4.41 0.79 -9.39
N ARG A 125 -3.07 0.85 -9.53
CA ARG A 125 -2.19 1.71 -8.71
C ARG A 125 -2.58 3.20 -8.80
N ASN A 126 -2.85 3.69 -10.01
CA ASN A 126 -3.18 5.08 -10.26
C ASN A 126 -4.60 5.37 -9.78
N MET A 127 -5.53 4.45 -10.04
CA MET A 127 -6.87 4.51 -9.48
C MET A 127 -6.84 4.56 -7.95
N ALA A 128 -6.06 3.69 -7.29
CA ALA A 128 -5.95 3.66 -5.83
C ALA A 128 -5.37 4.96 -5.26
N THR A 129 -4.38 5.54 -5.94
CA THR A 129 -3.81 6.84 -5.56
C THR A 129 -4.84 7.96 -5.68
N GLY A 130 -5.57 8.05 -6.80
CA GLY A 130 -6.61 9.07 -6.99
C GLY A 130 -7.80 8.89 -6.04
N ALA A 131 -8.25 7.66 -5.87
CA ALA A 131 -9.39 7.30 -5.02
C ALA A 131 -9.13 7.48 -3.52
N SER A 132 -7.89 7.33 -3.06
CA SER A 132 -7.54 7.48 -1.63
C SER A 132 -7.84 8.87 -1.04
N SER A 133 -8.05 9.87 -1.90
CA SER A 133 -8.35 11.25 -1.51
C SER A 133 -9.73 11.73 -1.97
N ALA A 134 -10.52 10.85 -2.60
CA ALA A 134 -11.79 11.20 -3.18
C ALA A 134 -12.94 11.01 -2.18
N ASP A 135 -13.90 11.93 -2.23
CA ASP A 135 -15.10 11.90 -1.42
C ASP A 135 -16.24 11.12 -2.13
N VAL A 136 -16.25 11.16 -3.47
CA VAL A 136 -17.29 10.57 -4.34
C VAL A 136 -16.64 9.88 -5.54
N ALA A 137 -17.24 8.80 -6.02
CA ALA A 137 -16.86 8.16 -7.27
C ALA A 137 -17.95 8.28 -8.34
N VAL A 138 -17.58 8.72 -9.55
CA VAL A 138 -18.44 8.73 -10.73
C VAL A 138 -18.07 7.53 -11.61
N ILE A 139 -18.91 6.51 -11.62
CA ILE A 139 -18.71 5.27 -12.39
C ILE A 139 -19.45 5.39 -13.71
N LEU A 140 -18.70 5.52 -14.80
CA LEU A 140 -19.25 5.58 -16.15
C LEU A 140 -19.52 4.18 -16.69
N ILE A 141 -20.66 4.03 -17.35
CA ILE A 141 -21.09 2.81 -18.03
C ILE A 141 -21.54 3.18 -19.44
N ASP A 142 -20.96 2.57 -20.48
CA ASP A 142 -21.47 2.69 -21.85
C ASP A 142 -22.82 1.97 -21.97
N ALA A 143 -23.89 2.71 -22.23
CA ALA A 143 -25.26 2.18 -22.31
C ALA A 143 -25.43 1.07 -23.35
N ARG A 144 -24.55 0.99 -24.36
CA ARG A 144 -24.57 -0.09 -25.36
C ARG A 144 -24.04 -1.41 -24.82
N LYS A 145 -23.16 -1.35 -23.82
CA LYS A 145 -22.42 -2.50 -23.28
C LYS A 145 -23.01 -3.00 -21.95
N GLY A 146 -23.63 -2.12 -21.16
CA GLY A 146 -24.16 -2.46 -19.83
C GLY A 146 -23.04 -2.69 -18.80
N VAL A 147 -23.34 -3.40 -17.72
CA VAL A 147 -22.39 -3.59 -16.60
C VAL A 147 -21.31 -4.60 -16.97
N LEU A 148 -20.07 -4.11 -17.08
CA LEU A 148 -18.91 -4.94 -17.42
C LEU A 148 -18.16 -5.45 -16.17
N THR A 149 -17.27 -6.42 -16.36
CA THR A 149 -16.32 -6.86 -15.31
C THR A 149 -15.49 -5.71 -14.77
N GLN A 150 -15.05 -4.78 -15.63
CA GLN A 150 -14.32 -3.58 -15.22
C GLN A 150 -15.18 -2.63 -14.37
N THR A 151 -16.48 -2.51 -14.66
CA THR A 151 -17.41 -1.73 -13.84
C THR A 151 -17.50 -2.32 -12.42
N ARG A 152 -17.68 -3.64 -12.32
CA ARG A 152 -17.69 -4.36 -11.03
C ARG A 152 -16.37 -4.18 -10.27
N ARG A 153 -15.25 -4.32 -10.98
CA ARG A 153 -13.90 -4.13 -10.42
C ARG A 153 -13.67 -2.74 -9.85
N HIS A 154 -13.97 -1.70 -10.61
CA HIS A 154 -13.81 -0.33 -10.13
C HIS A 154 -14.71 -0.06 -8.93
N SER A 155 -15.97 -0.51 -8.97
CA SER A 155 -16.90 -0.36 -7.85
C SER A 155 -16.38 -1.04 -6.58
N TYR A 156 -15.82 -2.24 -6.69
CA TYR A 156 -15.20 -2.93 -5.55
C TYR A 156 -14.02 -2.15 -4.97
N ILE A 157 -13.12 -1.66 -5.83
CA ILE A 157 -11.96 -0.87 -5.40
C ILE A 157 -12.40 0.45 -4.75
N VAL A 158 -13.41 1.12 -5.30
CA VAL A 158 -14.02 2.34 -4.72
C VAL A 158 -14.54 2.07 -3.31
N ASN A 159 -15.30 1.00 -3.12
CA ASN A 159 -15.79 0.58 -1.80
C ASN A 159 -14.64 0.26 -0.84
N LEU A 160 -13.63 -0.46 -1.32
CA LEU A 160 -12.47 -0.87 -0.54
C LEU A 160 -11.62 0.32 -0.08
N LEU A 161 -11.58 1.39 -0.87
CA LEU A 161 -10.88 2.64 -0.56
C LEU A 161 -11.76 3.64 0.23
N GLY A 162 -12.86 3.17 0.80
CA GLY A 162 -13.67 3.94 1.74
C GLY A 162 -14.59 4.99 1.09
N ILE A 163 -14.70 5.02 -0.23
CA ILE A 163 -15.64 5.93 -0.90
C ILE A 163 -17.04 5.35 -0.78
N ARG A 164 -17.88 6.00 0.03
CA ARG A 164 -19.25 5.56 0.34
C ARG A 164 -20.32 6.11 -0.62
N HIS A 165 -20.01 7.18 -1.34
CA HIS A 165 -20.95 7.85 -2.23
C HIS A 165 -20.59 7.62 -3.71
N VAL A 166 -21.51 7.03 -4.46
CA VAL A 166 -21.29 6.66 -5.87
C VAL A 166 -22.36 7.25 -6.78
N ILE A 167 -21.91 7.79 -7.91
CA ILE A 167 -22.76 8.25 -9.01
C ILE A 167 -22.52 7.33 -10.19
N VAL A 168 -23.54 6.61 -10.64
CA VAL A 168 -23.48 5.75 -11.82
C VAL A 168 -23.95 6.55 -13.04
N ALA A 169 -22.99 6.99 -13.85
CA ALA A 169 -23.21 7.76 -15.06
C ALA A 169 -23.38 6.83 -16.27
N ILE A 170 -24.63 6.57 -16.66
CA ILE A 170 -24.95 5.72 -17.81
C ILE A 170 -24.81 6.59 -19.07
N ASN A 171 -23.63 6.50 -19.69
CA ASN A 171 -23.19 7.36 -20.77
C ASN A 171 -23.58 6.78 -22.14
N LYS A 172 -23.52 7.63 -23.18
CA LYS A 172 -23.83 7.31 -24.58
C LYS A 172 -25.28 6.91 -24.83
N MET A 173 -26.20 7.50 -24.07
CA MET A 173 -27.64 7.33 -24.29
C MET A 173 -28.08 7.74 -25.71
N ASP A 174 -27.32 8.62 -26.37
CA ASP A 174 -27.54 9.02 -27.75
C ASP A 174 -27.36 7.88 -28.77
N LEU A 175 -26.59 6.85 -28.43
CA LEU A 175 -26.35 5.68 -29.29
C LEU A 175 -27.33 4.54 -29.06
N VAL A 176 -28.19 4.64 -28.05
CA VAL A 176 -29.26 3.68 -27.74
C VAL A 176 -30.63 4.36 -27.82
N ASP A 177 -30.74 5.37 -28.67
CA ASP A 177 -31.97 6.14 -28.94
C ASP A 177 -32.64 6.67 -27.67
N TYR A 178 -31.86 7.00 -26.64
CA TYR A 178 -32.34 7.50 -25.35
C TYR A 178 -33.36 6.57 -24.66
N SER A 179 -33.21 5.25 -24.83
CA SER A 179 -34.13 4.24 -24.33
C SER A 179 -34.15 4.14 -22.80
N GLY A 180 -35.32 4.40 -22.18
CA GLY A 180 -35.53 4.21 -20.74
C GLY A 180 -35.38 2.75 -20.28
N LYS A 181 -35.77 1.80 -21.13
CA LYS A 181 -35.60 0.37 -20.82
C LYS A 181 -34.13 -0.02 -20.64
N VAL A 182 -33.25 0.49 -21.49
CA VAL A 182 -31.80 0.20 -21.39
C VAL A 182 -31.23 0.77 -20.10
N PHE A 183 -31.68 1.95 -19.68
CA PHE A 183 -31.34 2.53 -18.40
C PHE A 183 -31.81 1.66 -17.23
N ASP A 184 -33.10 1.27 -17.22
CA ASP A 184 -33.69 0.45 -16.16
C ASP A 184 -32.98 -0.91 -16.02
N ASP A 185 -32.66 -1.57 -17.15
CA ASP A 185 -31.95 -2.85 -17.18
C ASP A 185 -30.54 -2.72 -16.54
N ILE A 186 -29.81 -1.64 -16.84
CA ILE A 186 -28.47 -1.37 -16.28
C ILE A 186 -28.55 -1.00 -14.80
N GLU A 187 -29.52 -0.17 -14.42
CA GLU A 187 -29.76 0.23 -13.03
C GLU A 187 -30.03 -1.00 -12.15
N GLN A 188 -30.89 -1.91 -12.63
CA GLN A 188 -31.18 -3.15 -11.93
C GLN A 188 -29.93 -4.03 -11.78
N GLU A 189 -29.22 -4.31 -12.88
CA GLU A 189 -28.02 -5.17 -12.86
C GLU A 189 -26.95 -4.62 -11.91
N TYR A 190 -26.72 -3.30 -11.94
CA TYR A 190 -25.73 -2.67 -11.08
C TYR A 190 -26.16 -2.69 -9.60
N SER A 191 -27.45 -2.43 -9.32
CA SER A 191 -27.98 -2.43 -7.95
C SER A 191 -27.91 -3.81 -7.29
N GLU A 192 -28.19 -4.88 -8.05
CA GLU A 192 -28.05 -6.26 -7.58
C GLU A 192 -26.59 -6.57 -7.18
N PHE A 193 -25.63 -6.15 -8.01
CA PHE A 193 -24.21 -6.29 -7.71
C PHE A 193 -23.79 -5.45 -6.47
N ALA A 194 -24.21 -4.19 -6.42
CA ALA A 194 -23.82 -3.23 -5.39
C ALA A 194 -24.39 -3.55 -4.00
N THR A 195 -25.39 -4.44 -3.88
CA THR A 195 -25.96 -4.89 -2.59
C THR A 195 -24.90 -5.52 -1.66
N SER A 196 -23.84 -6.09 -2.23
CA SER A 196 -22.71 -6.67 -1.50
C SER A 196 -21.64 -5.65 -1.08
N LEU A 197 -21.78 -4.40 -1.51
CA LEU A 197 -20.85 -3.31 -1.26
C LEU A 197 -21.46 -2.35 -0.22
N ASN A 198 -20.62 -1.74 0.61
CA ASN A 198 -21.06 -0.89 1.70
C ASN A 198 -21.09 0.58 1.25
N PHE A 199 -21.90 0.87 0.22
CA PHE A 199 -22.17 2.23 -0.24
C PHE A 199 -23.32 2.86 0.54
N GLU A 200 -23.15 4.09 1.01
CA GLU A 200 -24.22 4.85 1.68
C GLU A 200 -25.23 5.41 0.69
N SER A 201 -24.78 5.79 -0.51
CA SER A 201 -25.66 6.33 -1.56
C SER A 201 -25.19 5.96 -2.95
N ILE A 202 -26.12 5.51 -3.79
CA ILE A 202 -25.91 5.27 -5.22
C ILE A 202 -26.94 6.11 -5.99
N THR A 203 -26.47 6.96 -6.90
CA THR A 203 -27.36 7.77 -7.75
C THR A 203 -27.11 7.46 -9.22
N PHE A 204 -28.16 7.10 -9.96
CA PHE A 204 -28.07 6.80 -11.40
C PHE A 204 -28.43 8.02 -12.24
N VAL A 205 -27.57 8.36 -13.21
CA VAL A 205 -27.76 9.49 -14.12
C VAL A 205 -27.58 9.02 -15.57
N PRO A 206 -28.63 8.95 -16.39
CA PRO A 206 -28.52 8.71 -17.82
C PRO A 206 -28.03 9.98 -18.50
N LEU A 207 -26.93 9.91 -19.25
CA LEU A 207 -26.32 11.08 -19.88
C LEU A 207 -25.70 10.77 -21.24
N SER A 208 -25.37 11.84 -21.97
CA SER A 208 -24.49 11.77 -23.14
C SER A 208 -23.38 12.80 -22.97
N ALA A 209 -22.17 12.34 -22.65
CA ALA A 209 -20.99 13.19 -22.50
C ALA A 209 -20.71 14.02 -23.76
N LEU A 210 -20.96 13.44 -24.94
CA LEU A 210 -20.74 14.10 -26.23
C LEU A 210 -21.81 15.17 -26.52
N LYS A 211 -23.09 14.83 -26.31
CA LYS A 211 -24.21 15.71 -26.67
C LYS A 211 -24.59 16.71 -25.57
N GLY A 212 -24.13 16.50 -24.34
CA GLY A 212 -24.38 17.37 -23.20
C GLY A 212 -25.66 17.04 -22.41
N ASP A 213 -26.36 15.96 -22.74
CA ASP A 213 -27.62 15.58 -22.08
C ASP A 213 -27.39 15.21 -20.61
N ASN A 214 -28.18 15.80 -19.70
CA ASN A 214 -28.17 15.54 -18.26
C ASN A 214 -26.82 15.78 -17.56
N ILE A 215 -25.92 16.58 -18.14
CA ILE A 215 -24.67 16.99 -17.50
C ILE A 215 -24.90 18.23 -16.63
N MET A 216 -25.12 19.38 -17.26
CA MET A 216 -25.51 20.64 -16.58
C MET A 216 -27.03 20.78 -16.56
N ASP A 217 -27.64 20.76 -17.75
CA ASP A 217 -29.06 20.95 -17.98
C ASP A 217 -29.79 19.61 -18.18
N ALA A 218 -31.06 19.57 -17.80
CA ALA A 218 -31.92 18.42 -18.04
C ALA A 218 -32.16 18.22 -19.54
N SER A 219 -32.08 16.97 -20.00
CA SER A 219 -32.31 16.61 -21.40
C SER A 219 -33.80 16.64 -21.74
N THR A 220 -34.15 17.24 -22.88
CA THR A 220 -35.51 17.18 -23.45
C THR A 220 -35.74 15.92 -24.30
N ARG A 221 -34.77 15.00 -24.35
CA ARG A 221 -34.86 13.73 -25.11
C ARG A 221 -35.15 12.53 -24.21
N MET A 222 -35.01 12.71 -22.91
CA MET A 222 -35.21 11.69 -21.89
C MET A 222 -36.33 12.12 -20.92
N ASP A 223 -37.51 12.44 -21.46
CA ASP A 223 -38.67 12.89 -20.66
C ASP A 223 -39.14 11.87 -19.61
N TRP A 224 -38.74 10.60 -19.77
CA TRP A 224 -38.99 9.52 -18.81
C TRP A 224 -38.08 9.60 -17.56
N TYR A 225 -36.96 10.32 -17.63
CA TYR A 225 -36.03 10.50 -16.51
C TYR A 225 -36.38 11.77 -15.72
N ALA A 226 -36.89 11.59 -14.50
CA ALA A 226 -37.23 12.68 -13.59
C ALA A 226 -36.15 12.99 -12.55
N GLY A 227 -34.99 12.32 -12.64
CA GLY A 227 -33.89 12.46 -11.68
C GLY A 227 -33.03 13.71 -11.92
N PRO A 228 -32.04 13.95 -11.04
CA PRO A 228 -31.14 15.11 -11.13
C PRO A 228 -30.13 14.98 -12.28
N THR A 229 -29.62 16.12 -12.76
CA THR A 229 -28.46 16.15 -13.66
C THR A 229 -27.19 15.79 -12.89
N LEU A 230 -26.14 15.35 -13.59
CA LEU A 230 -24.85 15.03 -12.97
C LEU A 230 -24.32 16.19 -12.11
N MET A 231 -24.38 17.42 -12.62
CA MET A 231 -23.93 18.59 -11.88
C MET A 231 -24.79 18.84 -10.63
N THR A 232 -26.10 18.67 -10.74
CA THR A 232 -27.00 18.84 -9.59
C THR A 232 -26.64 17.86 -8.47
N VAL A 233 -26.34 16.60 -8.80
CA VAL A 233 -25.89 15.61 -7.81
C VAL A 233 -24.57 16.04 -7.17
N LEU A 234 -23.58 16.41 -7.97
CA LEU A 234 -22.26 16.84 -7.46
C LEU A 234 -22.35 18.10 -6.56
N GLU A 235 -23.25 19.04 -6.87
CA GLU A 235 -23.47 20.23 -6.05
C GLU A 235 -24.17 19.92 -4.72
N THR A 236 -25.09 18.96 -4.72
CA THR A 236 -26.00 18.70 -3.57
C THR A 236 -25.56 17.56 -2.68
N ILE A 237 -24.66 16.69 -3.15
CA ILE A 237 -24.23 15.53 -2.37
C ILE A 237 -23.52 15.96 -1.08
N GLU A 238 -24.15 15.68 0.04
CA GLU A 238 -23.60 15.93 1.36
C GLU A 238 -22.61 14.83 1.70
N VAL A 239 -21.34 15.09 1.41
CA VAL A 239 -20.25 14.28 1.94
C VAL A 239 -20.01 14.78 3.35
N SER A 240 -20.80 14.32 4.30
CA SER A 240 -20.53 14.61 5.71
C SER A 240 -19.17 14.01 6.02
N ARG A 241 -18.20 14.86 6.37
CA ARG A 241 -17.00 14.40 7.06
C ARG A 241 -17.42 14.02 8.47
N GLN A 242 -17.97 12.82 8.63
CA GLN A 242 -18.26 12.19 9.93
C GLN A 242 -17.01 12.18 10.85
N SER A 243 -15.83 12.49 10.30
CA SER A 243 -14.61 12.70 11.06
C SER A 243 -14.78 13.64 12.25
N ALA A 244 -15.62 14.68 12.22
CA ALA A 244 -15.78 15.59 13.37
C ALA A 244 -16.58 14.98 14.55
N GLU A 245 -17.47 14.02 14.29
CA GLU A 245 -18.27 13.30 15.30
C GLU A 245 -17.53 12.07 15.83
N ASN A 246 -16.54 11.57 15.08
CA ASN A 246 -15.68 10.48 15.51
C ASN A 246 -14.79 10.88 16.70
N PRO A 247 -14.24 9.91 17.45
CA PRO A 247 -13.34 10.19 18.56
C PRO A 247 -12.13 11.03 18.16
N PHE A 248 -11.66 11.87 19.08
CA PHE A 248 -10.50 12.72 18.81
C PHE A 248 -9.23 11.91 18.54
N ARG A 249 -8.55 12.25 17.43
CA ARG A 249 -7.26 11.70 17.00
C ARG A 249 -6.37 12.80 16.43
N LEU A 250 -5.22 13.01 17.06
CA LEU A 250 -4.15 13.87 16.56
C LEU A 250 -2.85 13.07 16.40
N PRO A 251 -2.52 12.63 15.18
CA PRO A 251 -1.19 12.10 14.90
C PRO A 251 -0.14 13.21 15.01
N VAL A 252 0.84 13.02 15.89
CA VAL A 252 1.89 14.01 16.15
C VAL A 252 2.92 13.95 15.03
N GLN A 253 2.96 15.01 14.23
CA GLN A 253 3.88 15.13 13.09
C GLN A 253 5.18 15.83 13.49
N TRP A 254 5.11 16.72 14.48
CA TRP A 254 6.24 17.54 14.93
C TRP A 254 6.12 17.92 16.40
N VAL A 255 7.24 17.95 17.12
CA VAL A 255 7.33 18.48 18.48
C VAL A 255 7.97 19.86 18.42
N ASN A 256 7.17 20.90 18.62
CA ASN A 256 7.59 22.29 18.54
C ASN A 256 8.16 22.77 19.88
N ARG A 257 9.45 23.14 19.88
CA ARG A 257 10.17 23.72 21.02
C ARG A 257 11.04 24.90 20.57
N PRO A 258 10.46 26.09 20.37
CA PRO A 258 11.20 27.27 19.96
C PRO A 258 12.05 27.85 21.10
N ASN A 259 11.70 27.58 22.36
CA ASN A 259 12.43 28.01 23.55
C ASN A 259 12.17 27.02 24.71
N LEU A 260 12.77 27.28 25.88
CA LEU A 260 12.69 26.40 27.06
C LEU A 260 11.29 26.36 27.71
N ASP A 261 10.47 27.38 27.47
CA ASP A 261 9.17 27.55 28.15
C ASP A 261 7.98 27.12 27.26
N PHE A 262 8.24 26.71 26.02
CA PHE A 262 7.21 26.28 25.08
C PHE A 262 7.47 24.88 24.56
N ARG A 263 6.48 24.01 24.76
CA ARG A 263 6.42 22.68 24.17
C ARG A 263 5.03 22.46 23.59
N GLY A 264 4.96 22.36 22.27
CA GLY A 264 3.74 22.09 21.53
C GLY A 264 3.86 20.82 20.67
N PHE A 265 2.75 20.14 20.47
CA PHE A 265 2.64 18.95 19.63
C PHE A 265 1.81 19.30 18.40
N SER A 266 2.48 19.38 17.26
CA SER A 266 1.90 19.84 16.00
C SER A 266 1.48 18.66 15.14
N GLY A 267 0.30 18.77 14.53
CA GLY A 267 -0.22 17.79 13.58
C GLY A 267 -1.54 18.25 12.98
N THR A 268 -2.03 17.49 12.01
CA THR A 268 -3.38 17.66 11.47
C THR A 268 -4.33 16.74 12.23
N ILE A 269 -5.45 17.27 12.74
CA ILE A 269 -6.46 16.46 13.42
C ILE A 269 -7.05 15.47 12.42
N ALA A 270 -6.88 14.18 12.68
CA ALA A 270 -7.38 13.13 11.81
C ALA A 270 -8.89 12.91 11.98
N SER A 271 -9.37 13.01 13.23
CA SER A 271 -10.79 12.93 13.57
C SER A 271 -11.07 13.61 14.89
N GLY A 272 -12.35 13.86 15.12
CA GLY A 272 -12.96 14.46 16.28
C GLY A 272 -12.73 15.96 16.40
N THR A 273 -12.98 16.40 17.61
CA THR A 273 -12.88 17.79 18.06
C THR A 273 -12.03 17.83 19.31
N VAL A 274 -11.29 18.91 19.51
CA VAL A 274 -10.55 19.17 20.73
C VAL A 274 -10.75 20.60 21.21
N LYS A 275 -10.81 20.77 22.52
CA LYS A 275 -10.92 22.04 23.23
C LYS A 275 -9.88 22.12 24.36
N PRO A 276 -9.45 23.32 24.76
CA PRO A 276 -8.72 23.49 26.02
C PRO A 276 -9.48 22.88 27.20
N GLY A 277 -8.80 22.14 28.05
CA GLY A 277 -9.33 21.40 29.20
C GLY A 277 -9.66 19.93 28.94
N ASP A 278 -9.76 19.52 27.66
CA ASP A 278 -10.05 18.13 27.30
C ASP A 278 -8.95 17.19 27.78
N SER A 279 -9.36 16.00 28.25
CA SER A 279 -8.43 14.98 28.74
C SER A 279 -7.96 14.14 27.57
N VAL A 280 -6.65 13.98 27.42
CA VAL A 280 -6.03 13.26 26.32
C VAL A 280 -5.07 12.18 26.81
N ILE A 281 -4.90 11.14 26.00
CA ILE A 281 -3.89 10.09 26.19
C ILE A 281 -2.88 10.14 25.05
N ALA A 282 -1.60 10.02 25.37
CA ALA A 282 -0.53 9.82 24.41
C ALA A 282 -0.26 8.34 24.21
N LEU A 283 -0.33 7.87 22.97
CA LEU A 283 -0.04 6.48 22.60
C LEU A 283 1.20 6.42 21.71
N PRO A 284 2.08 5.41 21.90
CA PRO A 284 1.83 4.17 22.64
C PRO A 284 2.15 4.22 24.15
N SER A 285 2.68 5.33 24.68
CA SER A 285 3.15 5.41 26.09
C SER A 285 2.06 5.23 27.14
N GLY A 286 0.80 5.51 26.79
CA GLY A 286 -0.37 5.40 27.68
C GLY A 286 -0.45 6.51 28.73
N LYS A 287 0.45 7.52 28.68
CA LYS A 287 0.42 8.66 29.61
C LYS A 287 -0.76 9.56 29.29
N THR A 288 -1.38 10.12 30.33
CA THR A 288 -2.53 11.02 30.19
C THR A 288 -2.15 12.43 30.60
N SER A 289 -2.84 13.41 30.01
CA SER A 289 -2.73 14.83 30.37
C SER A 289 -4.02 15.56 29.97
N ARG A 290 -4.03 16.89 30.07
CA ARG A 290 -5.08 17.77 29.58
C ARG A 290 -4.53 18.75 28.56
N VAL A 291 -5.35 19.12 27.59
CA VAL A 291 -5.01 20.16 26.61
C VAL A 291 -5.02 21.50 27.31
N LYS A 292 -3.89 22.20 27.32
CA LYS A 292 -3.75 23.52 27.92
C LYS A 292 -4.22 24.62 26.97
N SER A 293 -3.73 24.61 25.73
CA SER A 293 -4.17 25.52 24.68
C SER A 293 -3.99 24.93 23.28
N ILE A 294 -4.75 25.46 22.33
CA ILE A 294 -4.66 25.15 20.90
C ILE A 294 -4.02 26.36 20.23
N VAL A 295 -2.83 26.20 19.68
CA VAL A 295 -2.02 27.28 19.10
C VAL A 295 -1.96 27.13 17.58
N THR A 296 -2.23 28.22 16.87
CA THR A 296 -2.12 28.33 15.40
C THR A 296 -1.26 29.53 15.02
N TYR A 297 -1.04 29.75 13.72
CA TYR A 297 -0.31 30.91 13.23
C TYR A 297 -0.99 32.23 13.62
N ASP A 298 -2.33 32.28 13.58
CA ASP A 298 -3.13 33.48 13.83
C ASP A 298 -3.50 33.68 15.31
N GLY A 299 -2.97 32.83 16.20
CA GLY A 299 -3.21 32.90 17.64
C GLY A 299 -3.81 31.61 18.22
N GLU A 300 -4.37 31.72 19.43
CA GLU A 300 -4.99 30.59 20.11
C GLU A 300 -6.45 30.43 19.73
N TRP A 301 -6.91 29.18 19.61
CA TRP A 301 -8.29 28.84 19.30
C TRP A 301 -8.98 28.15 20.48
N ASP A 302 -10.28 28.41 20.64
CA ASP A 302 -11.12 27.78 21.68
C ASP A 302 -11.55 26.35 21.33
N GLN A 303 -11.48 26.00 20.05
CA GLN A 303 -11.86 24.70 19.53
C GLN A 303 -11.14 24.45 18.19
N ALA A 304 -10.75 23.19 17.98
CA ALA A 304 -10.29 22.71 16.67
C ALA A 304 -10.99 21.41 16.31
N VAL A 305 -11.16 21.19 15.01
CA VAL A 305 -11.87 20.04 14.43
C VAL A 305 -10.99 19.31 13.42
N ALA A 306 -11.42 18.13 12.98
CA ALA A 306 -10.76 17.34 11.94
C ALA A 306 -10.35 18.16 10.69
N ASP A 307 -9.26 17.73 10.05
CA ASP A 307 -8.55 18.37 8.92
C ASP A 307 -7.83 19.70 9.23
N GLN A 308 -7.94 20.24 10.44
CA GLN A 308 -7.21 21.44 10.83
C GLN A 308 -5.81 21.08 11.35
N ALA A 309 -4.81 21.80 10.85
CA ALA A 309 -3.44 21.73 11.36
C ALA A 309 -3.31 22.64 12.59
N VAL A 310 -2.98 22.04 13.73
CA VAL A 310 -2.90 22.73 15.02
C VAL A 310 -1.64 22.35 15.78
N THR A 311 -1.28 23.15 16.78
CA THR A 311 -0.30 22.80 17.79
C THR A 311 -0.97 22.75 19.15
N LEU A 312 -1.01 21.58 19.79
CA LEU A 312 -1.54 21.44 21.15
C LEU A 312 -0.43 21.61 22.19
N THR A 313 -0.69 22.41 23.21
CA THR A 313 0.11 22.40 24.44
C THR A 313 -0.62 21.59 25.50
N LEU A 314 0.12 20.92 26.39
CA LEU A 314 -0.43 20.08 27.45
C LEU A 314 -0.15 20.70 28.82
N GLU A 315 -0.96 20.37 29.82
CA GLU A 315 -0.75 20.81 31.20
C GLU A 315 0.44 20.10 31.87
N ASP A 316 0.63 18.81 31.56
CA ASP A 316 1.69 17.98 32.13
C ASP A 316 2.85 17.77 31.15
N GLU A 317 4.06 17.68 31.67
CA GLU A 317 5.24 17.30 30.91
C GLU A 317 5.29 15.78 30.67
N ILE A 318 4.40 15.30 29.80
CA ILE A 318 4.41 13.91 29.33
C ILE A 318 5.35 13.73 28.14
N ASP A 319 5.86 12.51 27.95
CA ASP A 319 6.74 12.21 26.82
C ASP A 319 5.89 11.85 25.60
N VAL A 320 6.05 12.62 24.53
CA VAL A 320 5.30 12.51 23.26
C VAL A 320 6.26 12.92 22.15
N SER A 321 6.38 12.05 21.16
CA SER A 321 7.30 12.17 20.04
C SER A 321 6.58 12.15 18.70
N ARG A 322 7.31 12.46 17.62
CA ARG A 322 6.78 12.28 16.26
C ARG A 322 6.41 10.82 16.04
N GLY A 323 5.21 10.59 15.53
CA GLY A 323 4.64 9.26 15.30
C GLY A 323 3.79 8.73 16.44
N ASP A 324 3.72 9.45 17.57
CA ASP A 324 2.73 9.18 18.61
C ASP A 324 1.36 9.74 18.21
N VAL A 325 0.32 9.27 18.88
CA VAL A 325 -1.05 9.77 18.71
C VAL A 325 -1.54 10.33 20.03
N LEU A 326 -2.02 11.58 20.01
CA LEU A 326 -2.87 12.11 21.07
C LEU A 326 -4.31 11.74 20.74
N ALA A 327 -4.99 11.08 21.68
CA ALA A 327 -6.34 10.59 21.49
C ALA A 327 -7.22 10.87 22.72
N GLU A 328 -8.53 10.72 22.55
CA GLU A 328 -9.50 10.71 23.64
C GLU A 328 -9.28 9.52 24.60
N ILE A 329 -9.41 9.75 25.91
CA ILE A 329 -9.08 8.74 26.94
C ILE A 329 -10.04 7.54 26.94
N ASP A 330 -11.33 7.80 26.71
CA ASP A 330 -12.40 6.80 26.84
C ASP A 330 -12.54 5.92 25.59
N GLN A 331 -12.05 6.41 24.43
CA GLN A 331 -12.13 5.72 23.14
C GLN A 331 -10.74 5.60 22.52
N ARG A 332 -9.90 4.76 23.12
CA ARG A 332 -8.49 4.62 22.75
C ARG A 332 -8.33 3.83 21.45
N PRO A 333 -7.46 4.28 20.51
CA PRO A 333 -7.09 3.49 19.36
C PRO A 333 -6.31 2.23 19.79
N ALA A 334 -6.31 1.22 18.93
CA ALA A 334 -5.57 -0.01 19.16
C ALA A 334 -4.05 0.25 19.07
N SER A 335 -3.27 -0.51 19.83
CA SER A 335 -1.81 -0.55 19.72
C SER A 335 -1.33 -2.00 19.69
N THR A 336 -0.83 -2.46 18.55
CA THR A 336 -0.37 -3.84 18.35
C THR A 336 0.65 -3.90 17.21
N ASP A 337 1.51 -4.91 17.25
CA ASP A 337 2.47 -5.28 16.21
C ASP A 337 1.88 -6.32 15.23
N GLN A 338 0.70 -6.86 15.51
CA GLN A 338 0.01 -7.82 14.63
C GLN A 338 -1.41 -7.37 14.34
N PHE A 339 -1.79 -7.39 13.05
CA PHE A 339 -3.11 -6.98 12.59
C PHE A 339 -3.51 -7.70 11.29
N GLN A 340 -4.82 -7.74 11.06
CA GLN A 340 -5.43 -8.13 9.79
C GLN A 340 -5.63 -6.88 8.94
N ALA A 341 -5.35 -6.97 7.64
CA ALA A 341 -5.63 -5.91 6.69
C ALA A 341 -6.06 -6.45 5.33
N HIS A 342 -6.84 -5.65 4.61
CA HIS A 342 -6.99 -5.78 3.17
C HIS A 342 -5.76 -5.19 2.50
N ILE A 343 -5.19 -5.89 1.52
CA ILE A 343 -4.03 -5.44 0.74
C ILE A 343 -4.38 -5.44 -0.74
N ILE A 344 -4.13 -4.31 -1.39
CA ILE A 344 -4.12 -4.19 -2.85
C ILE A 344 -2.67 -4.28 -3.30
N TRP A 345 -2.31 -5.37 -4.00
CA TRP A 345 -0.95 -5.54 -4.50
C TRP A 345 -0.76 -4.75 -5.79
N MET A 346 0.30 -3.95 -5.86
CA MET A 346 0.52 -2.99 -6.95
C MET A 346 1.82 -3.23 -7.70
N HIS A 347 2.55 -4.32 -7.40
CA HIS A 347 3.86 -4.62 -8.00
C HIS A 347 3.77 -5.84 -8.94
N ASP A 348 4.64 -5.88 -9.96
CA ASP A 348 4.69 -6.97 -10.94
C ASP A 348 5.22 -8.28 -10.34
N GLN A 349 6.25 -8.18 -9.50
CA GLN A 349 6.69 -9.29 -8.66
C GLN A 349 5.61 -9.62 -7.63
N PRO A 350 5.21 -10.89 -7.47
CA PRO A 350 4.14 -11.27 -6.56
C PRO A 350 4.54 -11.07 -5.09
N LEU A 351 3.54 -10.80 -4.24
CA LEU A 351 3.71 -10.84 -2.79
C LEU A 351 4.09 -12.24 -2.35
N LEU A 352 5.17 -12.35 -1.57
CA LEU A 352 5.61 -13.58 -0.94
C LEU A 352 5.46 -13.44 0.59
N PRO A 353 4.64 -14.27 1.26
CA PRO A 353 4.59 -14.30 2.71
C PRO A 353 5.96 -14.59 3.35
N GLY A 354 6.24 -13.95 4.49
CA GLY A 354 7.53 -14.04 5.19
C GLY A 354 8.66 -13.18 4.61
N ARG A 355 8.43 -12.47 3.49
CA ARG A 355 9.39 -11.49 2.97
C ARG A 355 9.27 -10.19 3.79
N PRO A 356 10.39 -9.58 4.21
CA PRO A 356 10.35 -8.33 4.97
C PRO A 356 10.11 -7.12 4.08
N TYR A 357 9.18 -6.25 4.50
CA TYR A 357 8.84 -4.97 3.89
C TYR A 357 8.98 -3.83 4.91
N LEU A 358 8.97 -2.59 4.45
CA LEU A 358 8.69 -1.43 5.29
C LEU A 358 7.20 -1.13 5.21
N ILE A 359 6.55 -1.06 6.36
CA ILE A 359 5.15 -0.71 6.52
C ILE A 359 5.11 0.75 6.97
N LYS A 360 4.60 1.62 6.10
CA LYS A 360 4.47 3.05 6.38
C LYS A 360 3.01 3.41 6.62
N THR A 361 2.71 3.71 7.86
CA THR A 361 1.45 4.33 8.31
C THR A 361 1.57 5.85 8.27
N THR A 362 0.49 6.58 8.56
CA THR A 362 0.53 8.05 8.72
C THR A 362 1.57 8.51 9.73
N ASN A 363 1.79 7.72 10.78
CA ASN A 363 2.54 8.16 11.96
C ASN A 363 3.99 7.67 11.92
N LYS A 364 4.20 6.46 11.36
CA LYS A 364 5.47 5.76 11.51
C LYS A 364 5.75 4.82 10.34
N THR A 365 7.03 4.64 10.05
CA THR A 365 7.53 3.56 9.20
C THR A 365 8.20 2.52 10.08
N VAL A 366 7.75 1.27 9.99
CA VAL A 366 8.25 0.12 10.78
C VAL A 366 8.55 -1.04 9.82
N ALA A 367 9.39 -2.00 10.22
CA ALA A 367 9.54 -3.19 9.40
C ALA A 367 8.43 -4.20 9.72
N GLY A 368 8.05 -4.99 8.72
CA GLY A 368 7.08 -6.06 8.93
C GLY A 368 7.03 -7.03 7.78
N GLU A 369 6.27 -8.10 7.96
CA GLU A 369 6.05 -9.13 6.96
C GLU A 369 4.57 -9.50 6.90
N VAL A 370 4.14 -9.97 5.73
CA VAL A 370 2.86 -10.68 5.61
C VAL A 370 3.09 -12.10 6.09
N THR A 371 2.49 -12.45 7.22
CA THR A 371 2.62 -13.78 7.82
C THR A 371 1.73 -14.82 7.14
N GLU A 372 0.55 -14.40 6.71
CA GLU A 372 -0.45 -15.29 6.12
C GLU A 372 -1.35 -14.50 5.16
N LEU A 373 -1.53 -15.02 3.95
CA LEU A 373 -2.62 -14.62 3.05
C LEU A 373 -3.81 -15.53 3.34
N LYS A 374 -4.87 -15.01 3.97
CA LYS A 374 -6.05 -15.81 4.31
C LYS A 374 -6.82 -16.25 3.06
N TYR A 375 -7.08 -15.29 2.19
CA TYR A 375 -7.74 -15.51 0.90
C TYR A 375 -7.51 -14.30 -0.02
N LYS A 376 -7.61 -14.55 -1.32
CA LYS A 376 -7.75 -13.53 -2.35
C LYS A 376 -9.23 -13.20 -2.53
N VAL A 377 -9.53 -11.98 -2.93
CA VAL A 377 -10.88 -11.62 -3.37
C VAL A 377 -10.89 -11.59 -4.89
N ASN A 378 -11.74 -12.42 -5.51
CA ASN A 378 -12.00 -12.30 -6.92
C ASN A 378 -12.77 -11.01 -7.15
N ILE A 379 -12.12 -10.02 -7.76
CA ILE A 379 -12.70 -8.68 -7.89
C ILE A 379 -13.91 -8.66 -8.85
N ASN A 380 -14.10 -9.69 -9.68
CA ASN A 380 -15.22 -9.78 -10.62
C ASN A 380 -16.48 -10.39 -9.98
N SER A 381 -16.30 -11.41 -9.12
CA SER A 381 -17.41 -12.14 -8.47
C SER A 381 -17.58 -11.84 -6.99
N LEU A 382 -16.60 -11.19 -6.37
CA LEU A 382 -16.45 -10.96 -4.93
C LEU A 382 -16.27 -12.23 -4.11
N GLU A 383 -16.03 -13.37 -4.76
CA GLU A 383 -15.80 -14.65 -4.10
C GLU A 383 -14.40 -14.70 -3.48
N HIS A 384 -14.30 -15.45 -2.37
CA HIS A 384 -13.02 -15.70 -1.71
C HIS A 384 -12.32 -16.88 -2.39
N GLU A 385 -11.10 -16.63 -2.88
CA GLU A 385 -10.27 -17.64 -3.50
C GLU A 385 -9.08 -18.00 -2.61
N ALA A 386 -8.73 -19.28 -2.54
CA ALA A 386 -7.53 -19.71 -1.85
C ALA A 386 -6.29 -19.31 -2.67
N GLY A 387 -5.29 -18.73 -2.00
CA GLY A 387 -4.05 -18.31 -2.63
C GLY A 387 -2.89 -18.29 -1.64
N LYS A 388 -1.66 -18.38 -2.14
CA LYS A 388 -0.43 -18.25 -1.34
C LYS A 388 0.33 -16.95 -1.58
N THR A 389 0.03 -16.25 -2.67
CA THR A 389 0.72 -15.05 -3.15
C THR A 389 -0.32 -14.05 -3.67
N LEU A 390 0.04 -12.77 -3.83
CA LEU A 390 -0.78 -11.79 -4.56
C LEU A 390 -0.01 -11.31 -5.80
N GLU A 391 -0.64 -11.38 -6.96
CA GLU A 391 -0.12 -10.83 -8.22
C GLU A 391 -0.58 -9.38 -8.41
N LEU A 392 -0.05 -8.72 -9.44
CA LEU A 392 -0.37 -7.33 -9.76
C LEU A 392 -1.89 -7.12 -9.83
N ASN A 393 -2.37 -6.14 -9.07
CA ASN A 393 -3.76 -5.70 -8.98
C ASN A 393 -4.72 -6.71 -8.33
N GLU A 394 -4.20 -7.78 -7.72
CA GLU A 394 -5.01 -8.63 -6.86
C GLU A 394 -5.22 -7.99 -5.48
N VAL A 395 -6.38 -8.27 -4.90
CA VAL A 395 -6.73 -7.90 -3.54
C VAL A 395 -6.75 -9.14 -2.67
N GLY A 396 -6.14 -9.07 -1.49
CA GLY A 396 -6.14 -10.16 -0.53
C GLY A 396 -6.35 -9.68 0.90
N VAL A 397 -6.85 -10.59 1.73
CA VAL A 397 -6.92 -10.37 3.18
C VAL A 397 -5.74 -11.06 3.83
N CYS A 398 -4.91 -10.29 4.50
CA CYS A 398 -3.61 -10.71 5.01
C CYS A 398 -3.50 -10.47 6.52
N ASN A 399 -2.74 -11.32 7.19
CA ASN A 399 -2.24 -11.09 8.54
C ASN A 399 -0.82 -10.54 8.44
N LEU A 400 -0.55 -9.43 9.11
CA LEU A 400 0.76 -8.81 9.15
C LEU A 400 1.36 -8.93 10.55
N SER A 401 2.68 -9.05 10.62
CA SER A 401 3.47 -8.92 11.84
C SER A 401 4.54 -7.87 11.62
N LEU A 402 4.68 -6.96 12.58
CA LEU A 402 5.63 -5.87 12.59
C LEU A 402 6.72 -6.13 13.63
N ASP A 403 7.84 -5.42 13.51
CA ASP A 403 8.91 -5.42 14.51
C ASP A 403 8.58 -4.54 15.74
N GLU A 404 7.72 -3.54 15.56
CA GLU A 404 7.26 -2.64 16.61
C GLU A 404 5.75 -2.42 16.53
N ALA A 405 5.12 -2.22 17.69
CA ALA A 405 3.69 -1.91 17.76
C ALA A 405 3.39 -0.55 17.12
N ILE A 406 2.30 -0.49 16.35
CA ILE A 406 1.75 0.74 15.78
C ILE A 406 0.43 1.09 16.44
N VAL A 407 0.10 2.39 16.48
CA VAL A 407 -1.20 2.89 16.94
C VAL A 407 -2.10 3.10 15.74
N PHE A 408 -3.28 2.50 15.73
CA PHE A 408 -4.25 2.62 14.64
C PHE A 408 -5.70 2.52 15.12
N ASP A 409 -6.62 3.01 14.30
CA ASP A 409 -8.03 2.58 14.28
C ASP A 409 -8.27 1.76 13.01
N SER A 410 -9.39 1.04 12.93
CA SER A 410 -9.77 0.38 11.69
C SER A 410 -9.89 1.41 10.56
N TYR A 411 -9.66 0.98 9.32
CA TYR A 411 -9.78 1.86 8.15
C TYR A 411 -11.21 2.39 7.97
N ASP A 412 -12.21 1.57 8.33
CA ASP A 412 -13.62 1.98 8.29
C ASP A 412 -13.94 3.08 9.31
N ASP A 413 -13.30 3.08 10.49
CA ASP A 413 -13.50 4.09 11.53
C ASP A 413 -12.67 5.37 11.30
N ASN A 414 -11.40 5.20 10.88
CA ASN A 414 -10.50 6.32 10.62
C ASN A 414 -9.51 5.97 9.49
N PRO A 415 -9.78 6.40 8.25
CA PRO A 415 -8.91 6.14 7.11
C PRO A 415 -7.48 6.68 7.28
N VAL A 416 -7.30 7.77 8.03
CA VAL A 416 -5.97 8.37 8.26
C VAL A 416 -5.10 7.46 9.13
N LEU A 417 -5.66 6.83 10.16
CA LEU A 417 -4.91 5.93 11.04
C LEU A 417 -4.94 4.46 10.59
N GLY A 418 -5.97 4.05 9.85
CA GLY A 418 -6.15 2.69 9.36
C GLY A 418 -5.50 2.41 8.00
N ALA A 419 -4.92 3.40 7.32
CA ALA A 419 -4.22 3.21 6.04
C ALA A 419 -2.71 2.99 6.23
N PHE A 420 -2.14 2.16 5.37
CA PHE A 420 -0.69 2.05 5.22
C PHE A 420 -0.27 1.71 3.79
N ILE A 421 1.01 1.91 3.50
CA ILE A 421 1.64 1.39 2.29
C ILE A 421 2.76 0.42 2.65
N MET A 422 2.99 -0.55 1.77
CA MET A 422 4.13 -1.46 1.83
C MET A 422 5.21 -1.01 0.85
N ILE A 423 6.45 -0.96 1.32
CA ILE A 423 7.60 -0.52 0.54
C ILE A 423 8.65 -1.63 0.55
N ASP A 424 9.17 -2.00 -0.62
CA ASP A 424 10.27 -2.96 -0.71
C ASP A 424 11.57 -2.36 -0.13
N LYS A 425 12.22 -3.09 0.78
CA LYS A 425 13.42 -2.63 1.50
C LYS A 425 14.65 -2.40 0.61
N ILE A 426 14.70 -3.02 -0.56
CA ILE A 426 15.85 -2.98 -1.46
C ILE A 426 15.63 -1.90 -2.51
N THR A 427 14.48 -1.91 -3.17
CA THR A 427 14.19 -1.01 -4.29
C THR A 427 13.60 0.33 -3.85
N ASN A 428 13.09 0.42 -2.61
CA ASN A 428 12.30 1.55 -2.09
C ASN A 428 11.03 1.86 -2.89
N VAL A 429 10.57 0.92 -3.73
CA VAL A 429 9.32 1.05 -4.47
C VAL A 429 8.14 0.71 -3.56
N THR A 430 7.06 1.48 -3.69
CA THR A 430 5.78 1.14 -3.04
C THR A 430 5.14 -0.05 -3.78
N VAL A 431 5.02 -1.17 -3.08
CA VAL A 431 4.55 -2.45 -3.65
C VAL A 431 3.08 -2.73 -3.37
N ALA A 432 2.51 -2.14 -2.32
CA ALA A 432 1.11 -2.37 -1.96
C ALA A 432 0.52 -1.20 -1.16
N ALA A 433 -0.81 -1.08 -1.21
CA ALA A 433 -1.61 -0.26 -0.30
C ALA A 433 -2.44 -1.18 0.59
N GLY A 434 -2.61 -0.80 1.85
CA GLY A 434 -3.29 -1.62 2.83
C GLY A 434 -4.24 -0.84 3.73
N MET A 435 -5.33 -1.51 4.10
CA MET A 435 -6.40 -0.99 4.95
C MET A 435 -6.55 -1.93 6.14
N ILE A 436 -6.19 -1.44 7.32
CA ILE A 436 -6.22 -2.20 8.58
C ILE A 436 -7.67 -2.46 8.97
N ASP A 437 -7.98 -3.72 9.26
CA ASP A 437 -9.29 -4.14 9.72
C ASP A 437 -9.31 -4.16 11.25
N PHE A 438 -8.59 -5.11 11.87
CA PHE A 438 -8.48 -5.20 13.32
C PHE A 438 -7.13 -5.76 13.78
N GLY A 439 -6.78 -5.44 15.02
CA GLY A 439 -5.60 -6.00 15.69
C GLY A 439 -5.75 -7.49 16.00
N LEU A 440 -4.74 -8.28 15.63
CA LEU A 440 -4.70 -9.70 15.95
C LEU A 440 -4.21 -9.86 17.38
N ARG A 441 -5.15 -10.15 18.28
CA ARG A 441 -4.81 -10.53 19.66
C ARG A 441 -4.33 -11.98 19.68
N ARG A 442 -3.06 -12.24 19.36
CA ARG A 442 -2.41 -13.45 19.88
C ARG A 442 -2.02 -13.21 21.34
N ALA A 443 -2.25 -14.23 22.16
CA ALA A 443 -2.18 -14.25 23.61
C ALA A 443 -1.22 -13.23 24.24
N THR A 444 -1.78 -12.31 25.01
CA THR A 444 -1.15 -11.47 26.05
C THR A 444 -0.35 -12.24 27.12
N ASN A 445 -0.05 -13.52 26.90
CA ASN A 445 0.63 -14.41 27.82
C ASN A 445 2.08 -14.74 27.42
N VAL A 446 2.57 -14.20 26.30
CA VAL A 446 3.97 -14.38 25.91
C VAL A 446 4.73 -13.09 26.16
N HIS A 447 4.98 -12.81 27.44
CA HIS A 447 6.02 -11.86 27.80
C HIS A 447 7.38 -12.55 27.64
N TRP A 448 8.35 -11.86 27.05
CA TRP A 448 9.75 -12.27 27.15
C TRP A 448 10.11 -12.33 28.63
N GLN A 449 10.17 -13.54 29.18
CA GLN A 449 10.60 -13.74 30.55
C GLN A 449 12.09 -13.44 30.60
N ALA A 450 12.48 -12.41 31.36
CA ALA A 450 13.88 -12.18 31.68
C ALA A 450 14.41 -13.43 32.42
N VAL A 451 15.24 -14.21 31.74
CA VAL A 451 15.85 -15.43 32.27
C VAL A 451 17.25 -15.10 32.76
N ASP A 452 17.59 -15.39 34.01
CA ASP A 452 18.90 -15.05 34.60
C ASP A 452 20.11 -15.64 33.84
N VAL A 453 19.88 -16.64 32.99
CA VAL A 453 20.89 -17.25 32.12
C VAL A 453 20.71 -16.75 30.68
N HIS A 454 21.46 -15.71 30.33
CA HIS A 454 21.47 -15.09 29.00
C HIS A 454 22.57 -15.67 28.08
N LYS A 455 22.52 -15.31 26.80
CA LYS A 455 23.50 -15.69 25.75
C LYS A 455 24.96 -15.57 26.21
N ASP A 456 25.34 -14.44 26.82
CA ASP A 456 26.71 -14.20 27.28
C ASP A 456 27.19 -15.22 28.33
N ALA A 457 26.30 -15.64 29.23
CA ALA A 457 26.61 -16.65 30.24
C ALA A 457 26.86 -18.02 29.59
N ARG A 458 26.05 -18.39 28.59
CA ARG A 458 26.17 -19.65 27.84
C ARG A 458 27.41 -19.66 26.93
N ALA A 459 27.69 -18.54 26.27
CA ALA A 459 28.89 -18.33 25.46
C ALA A 459 30.16 -18.44 26.32
N SER A 460 30.18 -17.76 27.47
CA SER A 460 31.28 -17.79 28.43
C SER A 460 31.54 -19.20 28.97
N GLN A 461 30.48 -19.96 29.30
CA GLN A 461 30.61 -21.35 29.75
C GLN A 461 31.28 -22.24 28.68
N LYS A 462 30.98 -22.00 27.40
CA LYS A 462 31.53 -22.75 26.26
C LYS A 462 32.89 -22.23 25.78
N ARG A 463 33.38 -21.11 26.34
CA ARG A 463 34.62 -20.43 25.91
C ARG A 463 34.67 -20.21 24.40
N GLN A 464 33.54 -19.76 23.84
CA GLN A 464 33.41 -19.45 22.42
C GLN A 464 32.42 -18.31 22.22
N LYS A 465 32.62 -17.55 21.14
CA LYS A 465 31.62 -16.60 20.67
C LYS A 465 30.64 -17.34 19.75
N PRO A 466 29.32 -17.26 19.99
CA PRO A 466 28.35 -17.83 19.08
C PRO A 466 28.37 -17.07 17.75
N VAL A 467 28.21 -17.79 16.63
CA VAL A 467 28.17 -17.20 15.29
C VAL A 467 27.47 -18.16 14.31
N VAL A 468 26.69 -17.61 13.38
CA VAL A 468 26.08 -18.34 12.28
C VAL A 468 26.99 -18.25 11.05
N LEU A 469 27.44 -19.40 10.56
CA LEU A 469 28.13 -19.55 9.29
C LEU A 469 27.11 -19.95 8.23
N TRP A 470 26.67 -18.96 7.44
CA TRP A 470 25.59 -19.13 6.47
C TRP A 470 26.13 -19.44 5.08
N PHE A 471 26.16 -20.73 4.72
CA PHE A 471 26.62 -21.17 3.40
C PHE A 471 25.49 -21.06 2.37
N THR A 472 25.68 -20.19 1.38
CA THR A 472 24.76 -20.00 0.24
C THR A 472 25.46 -20.29 -1.09
N GLY A 473 24.69 -20.68 -2.11
CA GLY A 473 25.20 -21.06 -3.43
C GLY A 473 24.24 -21.99 -4.18
N LEU A 474 24.53 -22.27 -5.46
CA LEU A 474 23.73 -23.15 -6.31
C LEU A 474 23.64 -24.60 -5.80
N SER A 475 22.62 -25.34 -6.22
CA SER A 475 22.57 -26.79 -5.93
C SER A 475 23.84 -27.48 -6.44
N ALA A 476 24.38 -28.45 -5.72
CA ALA A 476 25.66 -29.11 -6.03
C ALA A 476 26.94 -28.23 -6.04
N SER A 477 26.89 -26.98 -5.54
CA SER A 477 28.08 -26.12 -5.38
C SER A 477 29.08 -26.62 -4.32
N GLY A 478 28.66 -27.56 -3.46
CA GLY A 478 29.50 -28.16 -2.41
C GLY A 478 29.25 -27.64 -1.00
N LYS A 479 28.22 -26.80 -0.78
CA LYS A 479 27.85 -26.25 0.55
C LYS A 479 27.88 -27.27 1.69
N SER A 480 27.06 -28.32 1.63
CA SER A 480 26.96 -29.32 2.69
C SER A 480 28.27 -30.07 2.91
N THR A 481 29.04 -30.29 1.83
CA THR A 481 30.37 -30.92 1.90
C THR A 481 31.36 -30.03 2.66
N ILE A 482 31.44 -28.75 2.31
CA ILE A 482 32.34 -27.78 2.95
C ILE A 482 31.91 -27.54 4.40
N ALA A 483 30.62 -27.32 4.66
CA ALA A 483 30.09 -27.11 6.00
C ALA A 483 30.39 -28.30 6.93
N ASN A 484 30.25 -29.54 6.44
CA ASN A 484 30.62 -30.74 7.21
C ASN A 484 32.14 -30.79 7.52
N LEU A 485 33.00 -30.43 6.57
CA LEU A 485 34.45 -30.35 6.82
C LEU A 485 34.80 -29.27 7.84
N VAL A 486 34.17 -28.09 7.75
CA VAL A 486 34.34 -27.01 8.73
C VAL A 486 33.85 -27.46 10.11
N GLU A 487 32.69 -28.11 10.19
CA GLU A 487 32.17 -28.66 11.44
C GLU A 487 33.14 -29.68 12.07
N LYS A 488 33.67 -30.62 11.28
CA LYS A 488 34.69 -31.57 11.75
C LYS A 488 35.93 -30.87 12.29
N LYS A 489 36.44 -29.86 11.58
CA LYS A 489 37.63 -29.09 11.99
C LYS A 489 37.38 -28.29 13.28
N LEU A 490 36.18 -27.74 13.47
CA LEU A 490 35.78 -27.04 14.70
C LEU A 490 35.59 -28.01 15.87
N HIS A 491 34.97 -29.17 15.61
CA HIS A 491 34.75 -30.21 16.61
C HIS A 491 36.08 -30.74 17.18
N VAL A 492 37.07 -31.01 16.32
CA VAL A 492 38.42 -31.41 16.73
C VAL A 492 39.10 -30.35 17.59
N ARG A 493 38.78 -29.06 17.40
CA ARG A 493 39.26 -27.94 18.22
C ARG A 493 38.46 -27.74 19.52
N GLY A 494 37.55 -28.66 19.85
CA GLY A 494 36.74 -28.62 21.06
C GLY A 494 35.64 -27.55 21.04
N LYS A 495 35.26 -27.03 19.87
CA LYS A 495 34.19 -26.06 19.74
C LYS A 495 32.82 -26.75 19.69
N HIS A 496 31.82 -26.10 20.28
CA HIS A 496 30.45 -26.59 20.31
C HIS A 496 29.70 -26.09 19.08
N THR A 497 29.38 -27.00 18.17
CA THR A 497 28.79 -26.69 16.86
C THR A 497 27.50 -27.44 16.61
N TYR A 498 26.71 -26.96 15.65
CA TYR A 498 25.59 -27.71 15.08
C TYR A 498 25.39 -27.36 13.60
N LEU A 499 25.33 -28.37 12.73
CA LEU A 499 25.05 -28.22 11.31
C LEU A 499 23.55 -28.39 10.99
N LEU A 500 22.92 -27.30 10.52
CA LEU A 500 21.60 -27.30 9.91
C LEU A 500 21.74 -27.50 8.39
N ASP A 501 21.43 -28.69 7.91
CA ASP A 501 21.45 -29.01 6.49
C ASP A 501 20.05 -28.95 5.87
N GLY A 502 19.98 -28.44 4.63
CA GLY A 502 18.74 -28.24 3.89
C GLY A 502 17.90 -29.49 3.64
N ASP A 503 18.51 -30.67 3.48
CA ASP A 503 17.76 -31.92 3.35
C ASP A 503 17.24 -32.38 4.71
N ASN A 504 18.08 -32.29 5.74
CA ASN A 504 17.77 -32.76 7.09
C ASN A 504 16.58 -32.01 7.70
N VAL A 505 16.54 -30.68 7.57
CA VAL A 505 15.43 -29.90 8.13
C VAL A 505 14.09 -30.16 7.42
N ARG A 506 14.12 -30.59 6.15
CA ARG A 506 12.92 -30.96 5.37
C ARG A 506 12.30 -32.29 5.78
N HIS A 507 12.99 -33.11 6.58
CA HIS A 507 12.37 -34.28 7.20
C HIS A 507 11.51 -33.93 8.42
N GLY A 508 11.74 -32.76 9.03
CA GLY A 508 11.08 -32.34 10.27
C GLY A 508 10.48 -30.93 10.16
N LEU A 509 11.28 -29.93 10.53
CA LEU A 509 10.90 -28.52 10.65
C LEU A 509 10.20 -27.96 9.38
N ASN A 510 10.64 -28.40 8.20
CA ASN A 510 10.23 -27.86 6.90
C ASN A 510 9.58 -28.92 5.99
N LYS A 511 8.97 -29.97 6.58
CA LYS A 511 8.38 -31.09 5.82
C LYS A 511 7.14 -30.72 5.00
N ASP A 512 6.48 -29.64 5.38
CA ASP A 512 5.26 -29.08 4.77
C ASP A 512 5.57 -28.15 3.59
N LEU A 513 6.84 -27.77 3.40
CA LEU A 513 7.25 -26.79 2.39
C LEU A 513 7.69 -27.46 1.09
N GLY A 514 7.15 -26.97 -0.03
CA GLY A 514 7.57 -27.33 -1.38
C GLY A 514 8.83 -26.57 -1.84
N PHE A 515 8.88 -26.30 -3.15
CA PHE A 515 10.03 -25.66 -3.83
C PHE A 515 9.65 -24.42 -4.66
N VAL A 516 8.43 -23.91 -4.48
CA VAL A 516 8.02 -22.60 -5.01
C VAL A 516 8.63 -21.48 -4.16
N ASP A 517 8.70 -20.26 -4.70
CA ASP A 517 9.42 -19.15 -4.06
C ASP A 517 8.88 -18.82 -2.65
N ALA A 518 7.55 -18.80 -2.47
CA ALA A 518 6.94 -18.59 -1.14
C ALA A 518 7.38 -19.65 -0.11
N ASP A 519 7.41 -20.93 -0.50
CA ASP A 519 7.86 -22.02 0.36
C ASP A 519 9.39 -21.94 0.64
N ARG A 520 10.17 -21.32 -0.27
CA ARG A 520 11.60 -21.07 -0.08
C ARG A 520 11.86 -19.94 0.91
N VAL A 521 11.12 -18.85 0.81
CA VAL A 521 11.17 -17.73 1.78
C VAL A 521 10.90 -18.25 3.19
N GLU A 522 9.80 -18.97 3.37
CA GLU A 522 9.45 -19.56 4.67
C GLU A 522 10.49 -20.59 5.15
N ASN A 523 11.07 -21.38 4.25
CA ASN A 523 12.14 -22.32 4.60
C ASN A 523 13.38 -21.60 5.15
N ILE A 524 13.77 -20.45 4.58
CA ILE A 524 14.90 -19.65 5.08
C ILE A 524 14.54 -18.97 6.40
N ARG A 525 13.33 -18.40 6.52
CA ARG A 525 12.84 -17.77 7.76
C ARG A 525 12.85 -18.73 8.95
N ARG A 526 12.27 -19.92 8.81
CA ARG A 526 12.26 -20.96 9.87
C ARG A 526 13.67 -21.38 10.29
N VAL A 527 14.59 -21.51 9.33
CA VAL A 527 15.99 -21.85 9.63
C VAL A 527 16.68 -20.71 10.36
N GLY A 528 16.44 -19.45 9.96
CA GLY A 528 16.96 -18.27 10.65
C GLY A 528 16.54 -18.21 12.12
N GLU A 529 15.26 -18.45 12.42
CA GLU A 529 14.75 -18.50 13.80
C GLU A 529 15.39 -19.62 14.64
N VAL A 530 15.57 -20.81 14.06
CA VAL A 530 16.25 -21.92 14.74
C VAL A 530 17.73 -21.59 14.96
N SER A 531 18.40 -20.99 13.98
CA SER A 531 19.77 -20.50 14.14
C SER A 531 19.87 -19.48 15.27
N LYS A 532 18.92 -18.56 15.39
CA LYS A 532 18.89 -17.55 16.45
C LYS A 532 18.80 -18.18 17.84
N LEU A 533 17.93 -19.18 18.03
CA LEU A 533 17.83 -19.92 19.28
C LEU A 533 19.12 -20.69 19.62
N MET A 534 19.81 -21.23 18.61
CA MET A 534 21.10 -21.92 18.80
C MET A 534 22.25 -20.96 19.13
N ILE A 535 22.24 -19.73 18.57
CA ILE A 535 23.16 -18.65 18.93
C ILE A 535 22.93 -18.21 20.38
N ASP A 536 21.68 -18.03 20.79
CA ASP A 536 21.32 -17.75 22.18
C ASP A 536 21.81 -18.88 23.13
N ALA A 537 21.87 -20.13 22.65
CA ALA A 537 22.45 -21.26 23.40
C ALA A 537 24.00 -21.26 23.46
N GLY A 538 24.66 -20.28 22.82
CA GLY A 538 26.12 -20.12 22.78
C GLY A 538 26.84 -20.97 21.74
N LEU A 539 26.14 -21.48 20.71
CA LEU A 539 26.71 -22.40 19.71
C LEU A 539 27.29 -21.69 18.48
N ILE A 540 28.22 -22.36 17.78
CA ILE A 540 28.59 -22.01 16.41
C ILE A 540 27.69 -22.80 15.47
N VAL A 541 26.82 -22.13 14.74
CA VAL A 541 25.81 -22.77 13.89
C VAL A 541 26.30 -22.74 12.45
N LEU A 542 26.33 -23.88 11.79
CA LEU A 542 26.62 -23.95 10.36
C LEU A 542 25.31 -24.21 9.63
N THR A 543 25.01 -23.43 8.58
CA THR A 543 23.79 -23.62 7.79
C THR A 543 24.15 -23.84 6.33
N ALA A 544 23.65 -24.92 5.72
CA ALA A 544 23.93 -25.26 4.32
C ALA A 544 22.63 -25.26 3.50
N PHE A 545 22.27 -24.09 2.96
CA PHE A 545 20.98 -23.86 2.30
C PHE A 545 21.15 -23.24 0.91
N ILE A 546 20.17 -23.50 0.05
CA ILE A 546 19.97 -22.70 -1.15
C ILE A 546 19.08 -21.53 -0.74
N SER A 547 19.69 -20.39 -0.42
CA SER A 547 19.01 -19.12 -0.15
C SER A 547 19.13 -18.22 -1.39
N PRO A 548 18.23 -18.34 -2.37
CA PRO A 548 18.40 -17.73 -3.69
C PRO A 548 18.33 -16.21 -3.70
N PHE A 549 17.59 -15.62 -2.77
CA PHE A 549 17.26 -14.20 -2.78
C PHE A 549 18.09 -13.42 -1.75
N CYS A 550 18.53 -12.22 -2.13
CA CYS A 550 19.29 -11.33 -1.26
C CYS A 550 18.47 -10.89 -0.04
N ALA A 551 17.16 -10.66 -0.22
CA ALA A 551 16.26 -10.16 0.83
C ALA A 551 16.21 -11.11 2.04
N GLU A 552 16.05 -12.41 1.81
CA GLU A 552 15.94 -13.41 2.88
C GLU A 552 17.28 -13.64 3.59
N ARG A 553 18.41 -13.52 2.87
CA ARG A 553 19.74 -13.59 3.53
C ARG A 553 19.97 -12.39 4.43
N ARG A 554 19.57 -11.20 3.99
CA ARG A 554 19.60 -9.99 4.81
C ARG A 554 18.65 -10.07 6.01
N MET A 555 17.45 -10.61 5.83
CA MET A 555 16.50 -10.88 6.91
C MET A 555 17.15 -11.72 8.02
N VAL A 556 17.81 -12.84 7.68
CA VAL A 556 18.48 -13.68 8.67
C VAL A 556 19.66 -12.95 9.33
N ARG A 557 20.41 -12.13 8.58
CA ARG A 557 21.47 -11.29 9.15
C ARG A 557 20.92 -10.31 10.19
N ASP A 558 19.81 -9.63 9.87
CA ASP A 558 19.16 -8.64 10.73
C ASP A 558 18.49 -9.26 11.97
N MET A 559 18.26 -10.58 11.99
CA MET A 559 17.77 -11.32 13.17
C MET A 559 18.83 -11.50 14.26
N MET A 560 20.12 -11.29 13.95
CA MET A 560 21.27 -11.55 14.82
C MET A 560 21.94 -10.23 15.24
N GLU A 561 22.74 -10.23 16.31
CA GLU A 561 23.52 -9.05 16.69
C GLU A 561 24.72 -8.83 15.74
N GLU A 562 25.28 -7.62 15.77
CA GLU A 562 26.43 -7.26 14.93
C GLU A 562 27.61 -8.21 15.19
N GLY A 563 28.09 -8.86 14.11
CA GLY A 563 29.15 -9.86 14.19
C GLY A 563 28.69 -11.29 14.49
N GLU A 564 27.39 -11.57 14.61
CA GLU A 564 26.92 -12.94 14.87
C GLU A 564 26.49 -13.71 13.60
N PHE A 565 26.63 -13.09 12.42
CA PHE A 565 26.27 -13.69 11.13
C PHE A 565 27.36 -13.48 10.09
N ILE A 566 27.84 -14.57 9.49
CA ILE A 566 28.86 -14.60 8.43
C ILE A 566 28.27 -15.28 7.20
N GLU A 567 28.13 -14.53 6.11
CA GLU A 567 27.68 -15.05 4.83
C GLU A 567 28.85 -15.66 4.04
N VAL A 568 28.78 -16.96 3.80
CA VAL A 568 29.76 -17.73 3.04
C VAL A 568 29.18 -18.05 1.67
N PHE A 569 29.62 -17.35 0.64
CA PHE A 569 29.20 -17.59 -0.73
C PHE A 569 30.06 -18.68 -1.37
N VAL A 570 29.45 -19.84 -1.62
CA VAL A 570 30.03 -20.95 -2.36
C VAL A 570 29.71 -20.76 -3.84
N ASP A 571 30.62 -20.07 -4.51
CA ASP A 571 30.52 -19.67 -5.91
C ASP A 571 31.10 -20.75 -6.83
N THR A 572 30.20 -21.48 -7.47
CA THR A 572 30.53 -22.54 -8.42
C THR A 572 29.75 -22.30 -9.70
N PRO A 573 30.43 -22.27 -10.87
CA PRO A 573 29.74 -22.21 -12.16
C PRO A 573 28.70 -23.32 -12.31
N ILE A 574 27.58 -23.00 -12.96
CA ILE A 574 26.45 -23.91 -13.09
C ILE A 574 26.83 -25.18 -13.86
N GLU A 575 27.73 -25.07 -14.84
CA GLU A 575 28.22 -26.19 -15.64
C GLU A 575 28.97 -27.20 -14.76
N ILE A 576 29.74 -26.72 -13.78
CA ILE A 576 30.44 -27.57 -12.82
C ILE A 576 29.45 -28.19 -11.83
N CYS A 577 28.42 -27.44 -11.40
CA CYS A 577 27.36 -27.98 -10.57
C CYS A 577 26.60 -29.12 -11.27
N GLU A 578 26.31 -28.95 -12.56
CA GLU A 578 25.63 -29.95 -13.40
C GLU A 578 26.50 -31.19 -13.62
N GLN A 579 27.83 -31.04 -13.76
CA GLN A 579 28.77 -32.18 -13.82
C GLN A 579 28.83 -32.97 -12.50
N ARG A 580 28.77 -32.26 -11.36
CA ARG A 580 28.86 -32.88 -10.03
C ARG A 580 27.56 -33.57 -9.61
N ASP A 581 26.41 -33.11 -10.14
CA ASP A 581 25.01 -33.44 -9.79
C ASP A 581 24.78 -34.82 -9.15
N PRO A 582 25.04 -34.96 -7.84
CA PRO A 582 25.08 -36.28 -7.19
C PRO A 582 23.68 -36.90 -7.05
N LYS A 583 22.64 -36.07 -7.19
CA LYS A 583 21.23 -36.42 -7.04
C LYS A 583 20.49 -36.50 -8.38
N GLY A 584 21.17 -36.19 -9.49
CA GLY A 584 20.55 -36.15 -10.83
C GLY A 584 19.46 -35.06 -10.97
N LEU A 585 19.51 -33.99 -10.17
CA LEU A 585 18.50 -32.93 -10.16
C LEU A 585 18.59 -32.01 -11.38
N TYR A 586 19.79 -31.67 -11.84
CA TYR A 586 19.99 -30.86 -13.04
C TYR A 586 19.51 -31.63 -14.27
N LYS A 587 19.80 -32.93 -14.35
CA LYS A 587 19.31 -33.78 -15.44
C LYS A 587 17.77 -33.82 -15.50
N LYS A 588 17.10 -33.89 -14.35
CA LYS A 588 15.64 -33.88 -14.24
C LYS A 588 15.02 -32.49 -14.52
N ALA A 589 15.72 -31.41 -14.14
CA ALA A 589 15.31 -30.06 -14.51
C ALA A 589 15.37 -29.85 -16.03
N ARG A 590 16.44 -30.32 -16.68
CA ARG A 590 16.59 -30.26 -18.15
C ARG A 590 15.54 -31.08 -18.91
N SER A 591 15.09 -32.21 -18.35
CA SER A 591 14.01 -33.01 -18.94
C SER A 591 12.60 -32.45 -18.67
N GLY A 592 12.48 -31.38 -17.88
CA GLY A 592 11.21 -30.77 -17.48
C GLY A 592 10.46 -31.52 -16.38
N GLU A 593 11.07 -32.54 -15.77
CA GLU A 593 10.49 -33.29 -14.64
C GLU A 593 10.48 -32.48 -13.33
N ILE A 594 11.44 -31.57 -13.17
CA ILE A 594 11.50 -30.61 -12.05
C ILE A 594 11.30 -29.21 -12.61
N LYS A 595 10.31 -28.51 -12.07
CA LYS A 595 10.06 -27.08 -12.33
C LYS A 595 10.56 -26.24 -11.15
N ASN A 596 10.86 -24.96 -11.40
CA ASN A 596 11.34 -23.98 -10.42
C ASN A 596 12.67 -24.38 -9.76
N PHE A 597 13.60 -24.89 -10.55
CA PHE A 597 14.96 -25.24 -10.14
C PHE A 597 15.88 -24.01 -10.13
N THR A 598 16.38 -23.68 -8.94
CA THR A 598 17.24 -22.50 -8.70
C THR A 598 18.52 -22.54 -9.54
N GLY A 599 18.77 -21.45 -10.27
CA GLY A 599 19.89 -21.30 -11.21
C GLY A 599 19.57 -21.77 -12.63
N PHE A 600 18.41 -22.40 -12.87
CA PHE A 600 17.98 -22.84 -14.20
C PHE A 600 16.74 -22.09 -14.68
N ASP A 601 15.58 -22.40 -14.10
CA ASP A 601 14.27 -21.79 -14.41
C ASP A 601 13.70 -20.96 -13.24
N SER A 602 14.44 -20.87 -12.12
CA SER A 602 14.21 -19.93 -11.01
C SER A 602 15.52 -19.15 -10.72
N PRO A 603 15.46 -17.84 -10.44
CA PRO A 603 16.65 -17.01 -10.28
C PRO A 603 17.48 -17.37 -9.03
N TYR A 604 18.77 -17.09 -9.09
CA TYR A 604 19.66 -17.05 -7.93
C TYR A 604 20.37 -15.70 -7.94
N GLU A 605 20.15 -14.90 -6.91
CA GLU A 605 20.74 -13.59 -6.70
C GLU A 605 22.03 -13.76 -5.89
N PRO A 606 23.21 -13.69 -6.52
CA PRO A 606 24.48 -13.84 -5.81
C PRO A 606 24.66 -12.71 -4.77
N PRO A 607 25.26 -12.99 -3.60
CA PRO A 607 25.53 -11.95 -2.61
C PRO A 607 26.46 -10.86 -3.18
N GLU A 608 26.08 -9.59 -3.05
CA GLU A 608 26.92 -8.47 -3.51
C GLU A 608 28.18 -8.28 -2.64
N ARG A 609 28.09 -8.60 -1.34
CA ARG A 609 29.16 -8.46 -0.35
C ARG A 609 29.15 -9.63 0.63
N ALA A 610 29.52 -10.82 0.17
CA ALA A 610 29.71 -11.96 1.06
C ALA A 610 30.90 -11.70 2.02
N ASP A 611 30.77 -12.14 3.27
CA ASP A 611 31.85 -12.06 4.25
C ASP A 611 33.02 -13.00 3.89
N ILE A 612 32.69 -14.12 3.25
CA ILE A 612 33.64 -15.10 2.68
C ILE A 612 33.16 -15.51 1.29
N HIS A 613 34.02 -15.38 0.28
CA HIS A 613 33.73 -15.79 -1.09
C HIS A 613 34.64 -16.96 -1.48
N LEU A 614 34.04 -18.12 -1.75
CA LEU A 614 34.74 -19.37 -2.10
C LEU A 614 34.50 -19.73 -3.57
N HIS A 615 35.54 -19.63 -4.40
CA HIS A 615 35.48 -20.03 -5.81
C HIS A 615 35.81 -21.52 -5.99
N THR A 616 34.84 -22.40 -5.72
CA THR A 616 35.04 -23.86 -5.62
C THR A 616 35.11 -24.59 -6.97
N GLY A 617 35.15 -23.85 -8.08
CA GLY A 617 35.58 -24.36 -9.38
C GLY A 617 37.09 -24.63 -9.45
N ASN A 618 37.89 -23.88 -8.68
CA ASN A 618 39.35 -23.92 -8.70
C ASN A 618 39.97 -24.35 -7.36
N MET A 619 39.14 -24.75 -6.39
CA MET A 619 39.56 -25.13 -5.05
C MET A 619 38.91 -26.46 -4.66
N THR A 620 39.66 -27.28 -3.94
CA THR A 620 39.14 -28.49 -3.29
C THR A 620 38.25 -28.13 -2.11
N ALA A 621 37.38 -29.06 -1.70
CA ALA A 621 36.52 -28.86 -0.54
C ALA A 621 37.31 -28.66 0.78
N GLU A 622 38.50 -29.25 0.88
CA GLU A 622 39.40 -29.06 2.03
C GLU A 622 40.02 -27.67 2.05
N GLU A 623 40.56 -27.19 0.92
CA GLU A 623 41.09 -25.82 0.83
C GLU A 623 40.01 -24.77 1.12
N ALA A 624 38.78 -25.01 0.64
CA ALA A 624 37.64 -24.14 0.92
C ALA A 624 37.27 -24.14 2.42
N ALA A 625 37.29 -25.32 3.06
CA ALA A 625 37.05 -25.43 4.50
C ALA A 625 38.16 -24.75 5.32
N ASP A 626 39.42 -24.89 4.92
CA ASP A 626 40.56 -24.22 5.55
C ASP A 626 40.46 -22.69 5.45
N ALA A 627 40.03 -22.16 4.31
CA ALA A 627 39.79 -20.73 4.14
C ALA A 627 38.71 -20.19 5.10
N VAL A 628 37.62 -20.94 5.30
CA VAL A 628 36.59 -20.57 6.27
C VAL A 628 37.14 -20.59 7.69
N ILE A 629 37.86 -21.65 8.07
CA ILE A 629 38.48 -21.77 9.41
C ILE A 629 39.44 -20.60 9.67
N ALA A 630 40.32 -20.29 8.72
CA ALA A 630 41.29 -19.20 8.87
C ALA A 630 40.60 -17.85 9.13
N ARG A 631 39.50 -17.56 8.40
CA ARG A 631 38.77 -16.31 8.56
C ARG A 631 38.07 -16.17 9.91
N ILE A 632 37.53 -17.26 10.45
CA ILE A 632 36.85 -17.22 11.76
C ILE A 632 37.83 -17.39 12.93
N GLU A 633 39.03 -17.90 12.68
CA GLU A 633 40.06 -18.08 13.71
C GLU A 633 40.54 -16.76 14.28
N GLU A 634 40.71 -15.75 13.43
CA GLU A 634 41.13 -14.40 13.83
C GLU A 634 40.13 -13.70 14.77
N GLN A 635 38.82 -13.94 14.59
CA GLN A 635 37.76 -13.14 15.22
C GLN A 635 36.93 -13.89 16.28
N TYR A 636 36.80 -15.22 16.17
CA TYR A 636 35.87 -16.03 16.97
C TYR A 636 36.53 -17.20 17.71
N LEU A 637 37.68 -17.69 17.23
CA LEU A 637 38.37 -18.85 17.83
C LEU A 637 39.64 -18.47 18.62
N SER A 638 40.22 -17.30 18.38
CA SER A 638 41.36 -16.78 19.14
C SER A 638 40.98 -16.53 20.60
N SER A 639 41.41 -17.43 21.47
CA SER A 639 41.23 -17.33 22.91
C SER A 639 42.00 -16.11 23.45
N GLN A 640 41.27 -15.17 24.06
CA GLN A 640 41.78 -14.51 25.26
C GLN A 640 42.23 -15.61 26.22
N LEU A 641 43.55 -15.73 26.39
CA LEU A 641 44.18 -16.47 27.47
C LEU A 641 44.09 -15.66 28.76
#